data_AF-A0A933NMM9-F1
#
_entry.id   AF-A0A933NMM9-F1
#
_cell.length_a   1.000
_cell.length_b   1.000
_cell.length_c   1.000
_cell.angle_alpha   90.00
_cell.angle_beta   90.00
_cell.angle_gamma   90.00
#
_symmetry.space_group_name_H-M   'P 1'
#
loop_
_entity.id
_entity.type
_entity.pdbx_description
1 polymer ?
#
loop_
_entity_poly.entity_id
_entity_poly.type
_entity_poly.pdbx_seq_one_letter_code
_entity_poly.pdbx_strand_id
1 'polypeptide(L)'
;MSAANGGTVPVSATAANDTDAATPGIQADLVVYGLLPNTQYQVAYSPGLGRSSQEQPIAGAWSDVQGVATFPGLTWENGVDFAVKNMQDNVVLRLDVTASPSTQGGTTNRSPVANAGGAQTVTAGTQVTLAGSGTDADNDTLTYAWTSISGPAVNLSDANTRTARFTPAAAGTYVFRLTVSDGRDGSGVADVTITVTAPAAAVSGTVKNGSGTPIANVTVYLVPTTAVLTTAISPSDVLTGRSEPYDEPLEDAVSTGGSTFFRDVTDSVGQYSIASKPDKYYVYAAPALDSEYLPGGSQCRTARTTAGTVDIVLSGKPSDAATYVGSSRCLQCHSSYASQKYTAHRHGISVPGQWGGFQNPKNFPNINKGVDLFLSATSYTGGTPLSFGDYNGTRGFDKFEVYLGTGPTQITTKRGEAWLWKNTATNKYTITLVNTANTSDPNSPLHLPVNLTYGGPVYKQRYLVQIPNTGKAPFNVDRSGHYPLLQFQKFEPGLSEGSDDHYDRPRTTFRDYHLDWLYNDSSKLFKIPSASQTFEAQCAACHMPGIALKAPNAQGERLADGIEDDTNGEFDIDGDGAKNELNVGCETCHGPGSDHAALAARRRIVSPSKLSPERENMICASCHDRPQGNGSVADLKKDVPFDSQDRFPKPGISRSFWLTSHTSRKGPATGDFWSDQVHSKSHHQQYADFLKSSHYRNDRRLLACSDCHDLHATRSGQNLTEYRHNLRADPATGALCARCHTVDLGSHTQAKVGVDHSSASDVSCVQCHMTKTAMSGPGQKGRTLGSGNDANSVYWMNDISSHTMRVIRKSWKGVAGSTPGSAMPAAYTNKCGACHNVSTLKSATPTTP
;
A
#
# COMPACT_ATOMS: atom_id res chain seq x y z
N MET A 1 7.16 3.84 49.79
CA MET A 1 7.55 4.08 51.19
C MET A 1 8.91 3.46 51.41
N SER A 2 9.77 4.21 52.10
CA SER A 2 11.17 3.95 52.44
C SER A 2 11.37 2.83 53.46
N ALA A 3 12.65 2.43 53.58
CA ALA A 3 13.29 1.69 54.69
C ALA A 3 12.99 0.18 54.76
N ALA A 4 13.89 -0.71 55.16
CA ALA A 4 15.32 -0.65 55.45
C ALA A 4 15.80 -2.11 55.65
N ASN A 5 17.12 -2.28 55.58
CA ASN A 5 17.92 -3.30 56.29
C ASN A 5 17.78 -4.79 55.92
N GLY A 6 18.89 -5.29 55.37
CA GLY A 6 19.72 -6.20 56.17
C GLY A 6 19.34 -7.67 56.11
N GLY A 7 19.34 -8.25 54.91
CA GLY A 7 19.37 -9.70 54.75
C GLY A 7 20.80 -10.20 54.55
N THR A 8 21.36 -10.87 55.56
CA THR A 8 22.57 -11.70 55.42
C THR A 8 22.22 -12.90 54.53
N VAL A 9 22.92 -13.08 53.40
CA VAL A 9 22.81 -14.30 52.58
C VAL A 9 23.92 -15.26 53.03
N PRO A 10 23.60 -16.50 53.46
CA PRO A 10 24.61 -17.47 53.82
C PRO A 10 25.24 -18.05 52.55
N VAL A 11 26.57 -18.10 52.50
CA VAL A 11 27.32 -18.84 51.46
C VAL A 11 27.93 -20.06 52.13
N SER A 12 27.43 -21.25 51.81
CA SER A 12 27.99 -22.53 52.23
C SER A 12 29.07 -22.97 51.24
N ALA A 13 30.31 -23.15 51.69
CA ALA A 13 31.35 -23.84 50.94
C ALA A 13 31.40 -25.31 51.39
N THR A 14 31.24 -26.26 50.46
CA THR A 14 31.43 -27.69 50.72
C THR A 14 32.83 -28.07 50.28
N ALA A 15 33.70 -28.41 51.23
CA ALA A 15 35.01 -28.99 50.93
C ALA A 15 34.86 -30.50 50.69
N ALA A 16 35.29 -30.99 49.53
CA ALA A 16 35.56 -32.41 49.35
C ALA A 16 36.96 -32.70 49.89
N ASN A 17 37.02 -33.14 51.15
CA ASN A 17 38.18 -33.82 51.72
C ASN A 17 38.23 -35.23 51.13
N ASP A 18 39.31 -35.60 50.46
CA ASP A 18 39.93 -36.88 50.81
C ASP A 18 41.45 -36.73 50.79
N THR A 19 42.01 -37.33 51.82
CA THR A 19 43.31 -37.10 52.44
C THR A 19 44.35 -38.04 51.88
N ASP A 20 45.44 -37.52 51.30
CA ASP A 20 46.78 -37.98 51.67
C ASP A 20 47.90 -37.04 51.18
N ALA A 21 48.82 -36.78 52.09
CA ALA A 21 50.17 -36.21 51.90
C ALA A 21 50.35 -34.84 51.19
N ALA A 22 50.60 -33.81 52.02
CA ALA A 22 51.47 -32.66 51.77
C ALA A 22 51.33 -31.93 50.41
N THR A 23 50.37 -31.01 50.31
CA THR A 23 50.32 -30.02 49.23
C THR A 23 50.05 -28.61 49.78
N PRO A 24 50.98 -27.65 49.61
CA PRO A 24 50.69 -26.23 49.77
C PRO A 24 49.94 -25.74 48.51
N GLY A 25 48.72 -25.25 48.68
CA GLY A 25 47.93 -24.62 47.62
C GLY A 25 46.45 -25.02 47.65
N ILE A 26 45.69 -24.53 48.63
CA ILE A 26 44.23 -24.59 48.61
C ILE A 26 43.73 -23.45 47.72
N GLN A 27 43.04 -23.75 46.61
CA GLN A 27 42.21 -22.78 45.90
C GLN A 27 40.85 -22.69 46.59
N ALA A 28 40.44 -21.48 46.94
CA ALA A 28 39.06 -21.18 47.34
C ALA A 28 38.55 -20.03 46.47
N ASP A 29 37.52 -20.30 45.67
CA ASP A 29 36.81 -19.26 44.92
C ASP A 29 35.81 -18.55 45.84
N LEU A 30 35.96 -17.23 46.01
CA LEU A 30 34.92 -16.40 46.62
C LEU A 30 34.10 -15.76 45.51
N VAL A 31 32.86 -16.22 45.32
CA VAL A 31 31.92 -15.62 44.36
C VAL A 31 30.87 -14.82 45.12
N VAL A 32 30.80 -13.51 44.89
CA VAL A 32 29.76 -12.63 45.44
C VAL A 32 28.84 -12.21 44.30
N TYR A 33 27.55 -12.54 44.39
CA TYR A 33 26.53 -12.14 43.43
C TYR A 33 25.74 -10.92 43.95
N GLY A 34 25.42 -9.98 43.06
CA GLY A 34 24.37 -8.99 43.28
C GLY A 34 24.76 -7.68 43.98
N LEU A 35 25.88 -7.07 43.63
CA LEU A 35 26.20 -5.71 44.08
C LEU A 35 25.61 -4.66 43.13
N LEU A 36 24.97 -3.64 43.70
CA LEU A 36 24.38 -2.53 42.95
C LEU A 36 25.43 -1.44 42.71
N PRO A 37 25.41 -0.75 41.54
CA PRO A 37 26.32 0.36 41.28
C PRO A 37 26.19 1.46 42.35
N ASN A 38 27.32 2.03 42.78
CA ASN A 38 27.42 3.16 43.72
C ASN A 38 26.97 2.92 45.17
N THR A 39 27.01 1.67 45.67
CA THR A 39 26.78 1.40 47.10
C THR A 39 28.12 1.24 47.82
N GLN A 40 28.33 1.95 48.94
CA GLN A 40 29.48 1.72 49.82
C GLN A 40 29.23 0.49 50.70
N TYR A 41 30.17 -0.45 50.70
CA TYR A 41 30.14 -1.65 51.54
C TYR A 41 31.27 -1.58 52.57
N GLN A 42 30.99 -1.94 53.82
CA GLN A 42 32.01 -2.18 54.85
C GLN A 42 32.24 -3.68 54.97
N VAL A 43 33.51 -4.08 55.01
CA VAL A 43 33.93 -5.46 55.32
C VAL A 43 34.57 -5.44 56.70
N ALA A 44 33.96 -6.14 57.67
CA ALA A 44 34.54 -6.36 58.98
C ALA A 44 35.10 -7.79 59.06
N TYR A 45 36.30 -7.94 59.62
CA TYR A 45 36.90 -9.23 59.90
C TYR A 45 36.87 -9.50 61.41
N SER A 46 36.42 -10.69 61.81
CA SER A 46 36.46 -11.17 63.19
C SER A 46 37.18 -12.52 63.23
N PRO A 47 38.38 -12.63 63.82
CA PRO A 47 38.95 -13.93 64.16
C PRO A 47 38.32 -14.43 65.46
N GLY A 48 37.73 -15.63 65.42
CA GLY A 48 37.23 -16.30 66.61
C GLY A 48 38.37 -16.84 67.47
N LEU A 49 38.61 -16.17 68.61
CA LEU A 49 38.96 -16.68 69.95
C LEU A 49 39.96 -15.72 70.63
N GLY A 50 39.44 -14.91 71.57
CA GLY A 50 40.24 -14.10 72.49
C GLY A 50 40.11 -12.59 72.28
N ARG A 51 39.39 -11.95 73.19
CA ARG A 51 39.19 -10.50 73.37
C ARG A 51 40.39 -9.62 72.95
N SER A 52 40.17 -8.63 72.08
CA SER A 52 40.16 -7.20 72.44
C SER A 52 40.01 -6.32 71.19
N SER A 53 39.24 -5.26 71.35
CA SER A 53 38.86 -4.25 70.36
C SER A 53 39.93 -3.17 70.20
N GLN A 54 40.19 -2.71 68.98
CA GLN A 54 40.37 -1.28 68.74
C GLN A 54 40.12 -0.90 67.28
N GLU A 55 39.06 -0.12 67.06
CA GLU A 55 38.79 0.64 65.84
C GLU A 55 39.59 1.95 65.87
N GLN A 56 40.11 2.39 64.71
CA GLN A 56 40.48 3.79 64.47
C GLN A 56 40.03 4.18 63.05
N PRO A 57 39.28 5.30 62.88
CA PRO A 57 38.82 5.76 61.58
C PRO A 57 39.81 6.75 60.95
N ILE A 58 40.01 6.67 59.63
CA ILE A 58 40.64 7.76 58.85
C ILE A 58 39.57 8.39 57.96
N ALA A 59 39.32 9.67 58.19
CA ALA A 59 38.43 10.53 57.41
C ALA A 59 39.23 11.29 56.33
N GLY A 60 38.72 11.34 55.10
CA GLY A 60 39.26 12.20 54.03
C GLY A 60 38.56 12.00 52.69
N ALA A 61 38.04 13.08 52.12
CA ALA A 61 37.34 13.12 50.83
C ALA A 61 38.32 13.02 49.64
N TRP A 62 37.92 12.33 48.56
CA TRP A 62 38.73 12.24 47.33
C TRP A 62 37.96 12.77 46.11
N SER A 63 38.28 14.00 45.70
CA SER A 63 37.99 14.52 44.36
C SER A 63 38.88 13.86 43.29
N ASP A 64 38.48 13.97 42.04
CA ASP A 64 39.11 13.35 40.87
C ASP A 64 40.57 13.74 40.67
N VAL A 65 41.42 12.74 40.44
CA VAL A 65 42.75 12.91 39.85
C VAL A 65 42.90 11.87 38.74
N GLN A 66 43.00 12.34 37.49
CA GLN A 66 43.55 11.55 36.40
C GLN A 66 45.08 11.64 36.44
N GLY A 67 45.75 10.49 36.55
CA GLY A 67 47.21 10.38 36.47
C GLY A 67 47.79 9.38 37.48
N VAL A 68 48.82 8.63 37.06
CA VAL A 68 49.56 7.67 37.89
C VAL A 68 50.39 8.43 38.93
N ALA A 69 50.13 8.21 40.21
CA ALA A 69 51.02 8.64 41.29
C ALA A 69 51.80 7.41 41.81
N THR A 70 53.12 7.52 41.90
CA THR A 70 53.99 6.56 42.59
C THR A 70 54.52 7.21 43.87
N PHE A 71 54.42 6.51 44.99
CA PHE A 71 55.00 6.93 46.28
C PHE A 71 56.25 6.09 46.56
N PRO A 72 57.46 6.68 46.64
CA PRO A 72 58.65 5.94 47.03
C PRO A 72 58.82 6.00 48.55
N GLY A 73 59.14 4.84 49.14
CA GLY A 73 59.72 4.75 50.47
C GLY A 73 58.77 4.30 51.58
N LEU A 74 58.29 3.06 51.51
CA LEU A 74 57.88 2.25 52.67
C LEU A 74 58.02 0.76 52.28
N THR A 75 59.06 0.11 52.80
CA THR A 75 59.22 -1.35 52.84
C THR A 75 58.51 -1.88 54.08
N TRP A 76 57.79 -3.01 54.01
CA TRP A 76 57.79 -4.16 54.94
C TRP A 76 56.71 -5.19 54.56
N GLU A 77 56.90 -6.40 55.07
CA GLU A 77 56.24 -7.69 54.77
C GLU A 77 54.71 -7.65 54.70
N ASN A 78 54.17 -8.33 53.68
CA ASN A 78 52.75 -8.56 53.43
C ASN A 78 51.90 -7.29 53.29
N GLY A 79 52.23 -6.49 52.28
CA GLY A 79 51.32 -5.52 51.70
C GLY A 79 50.93 -5.92 50.28
N VAL A 80 49.62 -5.95 50.01
CA VAL A 80 49.10 -5.26 48.82
C VAL A 80 47.87 -4.45 49.26
N ASP A 81 48.03 -3.13 49.27
CA ASP A 81 46.95 -2.18 49.06
C ASP A 81 46.83 -1.94 47.55
N PHE A 82 45.63 -2.09 46.96
CA PHE A 82 45.22 -1.32 45.79
C PHE A 82 43.71 -1.01 45.82
N ALA A 83 43.41 0.24 45.48
CA ALA A 83 42.09 0.84 45.37
C ALA A 83 41.52 0.73 43.95
N VAL A 84 40.21 0.55 43.83
CA VAL A 84 39.45 0.65 42.58
C VAL A 84 38.62 1.93 42.62
N LYS A 85 38.85 2.87 41.69
CA LYS A 85 37.99 4.04 41.49
C LYS A 85 37.47 4.03 40.06
N ASN A 86 36.16 3.82 39.95
CA ASN A 86 35.34 3.89 38.73
C ASN A 86 35.77 2.97 37.57
N MET A 87 34.99 1.90 37.31
CA MET A 87 34.40 1.62 36.00
C MET A 87 33.51 0.36 36.06
N GLN A 88 32.53 0.35 35.17
CA GLN A 88 31.48 -0.66 35.00
C GLN A 88 32.06 -1.96 34.44
N ASP A 89 31.51 -3.08 34.92
CA ASP A 89 31.69 -4.47 34.48
C ASP A 89 32.68 -5.35 35.27
N ASN A 90 32.26 -6.61 35.43
CA ASN A 90 32.78 -7.63 36.35
C ASN A 90 34.29 -7.88 36.21
N VAL A 91 35.05 -7.68 37.29
CA VAL A 91 36.45 -8.10 37.40
C VAL A 91 36.55 -9.31 38.33
N VAL A 92 37.21 -10.38 37.87
CA VAL A 92 37.70 -11.48 38.70
C VAL A 92 39.05 -11.06 39.27
N LEU A 93 39.17 -10.93 40.60
CA LEU A 93 40.47 -10.75 41.26
C LEU A 93 41.07 -12.12 41.56
N ARG A 94 42.25 -12.40 41.01
CA ARG A 94 43.09 -13.53 41.42
C ARG A 94 44.16 -13.01 42.40
N LEU A 95 44.26 -13.65 43.55
CA LEU A 95 45.34 -13.44 44.53
C LEU A 95 46.25 -14.66 44.50
N ASP A 96 47.49 -14.49 44.05
CA ASP A 96 48.55 -15.48 44.24
C ASP A 96 49.30 -15.12 45.54
N VAL A 97 49.14 -15.95 46.59
CA VAL A 97 49.92 -15.83 47.82
C VAL A 97 50.99 -16.92 47.82
N THR A 98 52.22 -16.55 47.46
CA THR A 98 53.39 -17.43 47.64
C THR A 98 53.89 -17.31 49.07
N ALA A 99 53.55 -18.28 49.93
CA ALA A 99 54.29 -18.50 51.17
C ALA A 99 55.65 -19.13 50.81
N SER A 100 56.74 -18.56 51.29
CA SER A 100 58.07 -19.19 51.22
C SER A 100 58.26 -20.14 52.40
N PRO A 101 58.42 -21.47 52.19
CA PRO A 101 59.11 -22.31 53.13
C PRO A 101 60.60 -22.33 52.76
N SER A 102 61.43 -21.79 53.65
CA SER A 102 62.84 -22.15 53.66
C SER A 102 62.96 -23.58 54.20
N THR A 103 63.51 -24.48 53.39
CA THR A 103 64.71 -25.29 53.68
C THR A 103 64.82 -26.46 52.69
N GLN A 104 66.07 -26.75 52.34
CA GLN A 104 66.56 -27.60 51.26
C GLN A 104 66.01 -29.04 51.19
N GLY A 105 65.86 -29.56 49.96
CA GLY A 105 65.98 -31.00 49.68
C GLY A 105 65.37 -31.47 48.35
N GLY A 106 66.14 -31.46 47.25
CA GLY A 106 65.95 -32.31 46.05
C GLY A 106 64.76 -31.98 45.13
N THR A 107 64.98 -31.15 44.10
CA THR A 107 64.00 -30.69 43.12
C THR A 107 63.57 -31.77 42.12
N THR A 108 62.28 -32.13 42.12
CA THR A 108 61.60 -32.63 40.91
C THR A 108 60.94 -31.43 40.24
N ASN A 109 61.31 -31.14 38.99
CA ASN A 109 60.73 -30.03 38.21
C ASN A 109 59.22 -30.24 38.03
N ARG A 110 58.40 -29.20 38.26
CA ARG A 110 56.94 -29.27 38.06
C ARG A 110 56.58 -28.63 36.74
N SER A 111 55.83 -29.35 35.90
CA SER A 111 55.42 -28.82 34.60
C SER A 111 54.55 -27.55 34.75
N PRO A 112 54.72 -26.57 33.86
CA PRO A 112 53.93 -25.34 33.90
C PRO A 112 52.48 -25.60 33.51
N VAL A 113 51.59 -24.69 33.91
CA VAL A 113 50.16 -24.71 33.53
C VAL A 113 49.94 -23.73 32.39
N ALA A 114 49.42 -24.21 31.26
CA ALA A 114 49.07 -23.40 30.10
C ALA A 114 47.60 -22.98 30.12
N ASN A 115 47.29 -21.79 29.59
CA ASN A 115 45.93 -21.34 29.35
C ASN A 115 45.87 -20.65 27.96
N ALA A 116 45.07 -21.21 27.05
CA ALA A 116 44.95 -20.75 25.67
C ALA A 116 43.91 -19.62 25.47
N GLY A 117 43.35 -19.07 26.55
CA GLY A 117 42.32 -18.05 26.48
C GLY A 117 40.92 -18.59 26.17
N GLY A 118 39.97 -17.70 25.96
CA GLY A 118 38.56 -18.04 25.69
C GLY A 118 38.28 -18.33 24.21
N ALA A 119 37.25 -19.14 23.96
CA ALA A 119 36.74 -19.37 22.61
C ALA A 119 36.24 -18.06 21.97
N GLN A 120 36.38 -17.93 20.66
CA GLN A 120 35.97 -16.75 19.89
C GLN A 120 35.08 -17.15 18.71
N THR A 121 34.16 -16.26 18.32
CA THR A 121 33.42 -16.38 17.06
C THR A 121 33.69 -15.15 16.19
N VAL A 122 34.20 -15.36 14.98
CA VAL A 122 34.62 -14.28 14.05
C VAL A 122 34.16 -14.56 12.63
N THR A 123 34.22 -13.57 11.73
CA THR A 123 33.95 -13.76 10.29
C THR A 123 35.25 -13.99 9.52
N ALA A 124 35.21 -14.80 8.46
CA ALA A 124 36.37 -15.00 7.59
C ALA A 124 36.88 -13.64 7.04
N GLY A 125 38.19 -13.45 7.03
CA GLY A 125 38.87 -12.19 6.67
C GLY A 125 39.14 -11.24 7.85
N THR A 126 38.56 -11.47 9.04
CA THR A 126 38.86 -10.69 10.25
C THR A 126 40.10 -11.23 10.96
N GLN A 127 41.05 -10.36 11.33
CA GLN A 127 42.22 -10.77 12.11
C GLN A 127 41.81 -11.22 13.52
N VAL A 128 42.26 -12.41 13.92
CA VAL A 128 42.04 -13.03 15.22
C VAL A 128 43.30 -12.91 16.05
N THR A 129 43.14 -12.58 17.33
CA THR A 129 44.23 -12.57 18.31
C THR A 129 44.01 -13.69 19.32
N LEU A 130 44.97 -14.61 19.42
CA LEU A 130 45.02 -15.68 20.42
C LEU A 130 45.85 -15.18 21.60
N ALA A 131 45.22 -14.96 22.75
CA ALA A 131 45.86 -14.44 23.95
C ALA A 131 46.01 -15.55 25.00
N GLY A 132 47.23 -16.06 25.14
CA GLY A 132 47.59 -17.14 26.04
C GLY A 132 48.34 -16.67 27.28
N SER A 133 48.30 -17.48 28.33
CA SER A 133 49.09 -17.28 29.53
C SER A 133 49.66 -18.61 30.03
N GLY A 134 50.61 -18.52 30.94
CA GLY A 134 51.18 -19.69 31.61
C GLY A 134 51.74 -19.32 32.97
N THR A 135 51.65 -20.24 33.92
CA THR A 135 52.18 -20.11 35.28
C THR A 135 53.08 -21.30 35.57
N ASP A 136 54.20 -21.05 36.24
CA ASP A 136 55.11 -22.10 36.70
C ASP A 136 55.27 -22.03 38.22
N ALA A 137 55.20 -23.19 38.88
CA ALA A 137 55.25 -23.26 40.34
C ALA A 137 56.69 -23.16 40.89
N ASP A 138 57.69 -23.38 40.04
CA ASP A 138 59.12 -23.27 40.33
C ASP A 138 59.69 -21.88 39.93
N ASN A 139 58.83 -20.99 39.40
CA ASN A 139 59.16 -19.66 38.88
C ASN A 139 60.20 -19.68 37.75
N ASP A 140 60.22 -20.76 36.95
CA ASP A 140 61.07 -20.89 35.79
C ASP A 140 60.61 -20.01 34.62
N THR A 141 61.55 -19.68 33.73
CA THR A 141 61.28 -18.81 32.58
C THR A 141 60.47 -19.56 31.54
N LEU A 142 59.27 -19.07 31.25
CA LEU A 142 58.34 -19.71 30.33
C LEU A 142 58.55 -19.32 28.87
N THR A 143 58.54 -20.33 28.00
CA THR A 143 58.45 -20.18 26.55
C THR A 143 57.07 -20.61 26.05
N TYR A 144 56.61 -20.01 24.96
CA TYR A 144 55.26 -20.21 24.41
C TYR A 144 55.35 -20.71 22.97
N ALA A 145 54.47 -21.62 22.59
CA ALA A 145 54.34 -22.08 21.21
C ALA A 145 52.87 -22.35 20.87
N TRP A 146 52.37 -21.69 19.83
CA TRP A 146 51.04 -21.89 19.26
C TRP A 146 51.10 -22.82 18.07
N THR A 147 50.24 -23.83 18.04
CA THR A 147 50.09 -24.76 16.91
C THR A 147 48.64 -24.87 16.50
N SER A 148 48.39 -24.98 15.18
CA SER A 148 47.05 -25.30 14.66
C SER A 148 46.86 -26.82 14.72
N ILE A 149 45.85 -27.27 15.44
CA ILE A 149 45.53 -28.69 15.64
C ILE A 149 44.56 -29.19 14.58
N SER A 150 43.52 -28.42 14.30
CA SER A 150 42.52 -28.75 13.28
C SER A 150 41.84 -27.50 12.72
N GLY A 151 41.20 -27.67 11.56
CA GLY A 151 40.54 -26.61 10.82
C GLY A 151 41.26 -26.28 9.51
N PRO A 152 40.75 -25.33 8.71
CA PRO A 152 41.43 -24.87 7.50
C PRO A 152 42.83 -24.30 7.80
N ALA A 153 43.75 -24.39 6.83
CA ALA A 153 45.12 -23.94 7.01
C ALA A 153 45.20 -22.41 7.24
N VAL A 154 46.03 -22.00 8.21
CA VAL A 154 46.27 -20.60 8.56
C VAL A 154 47.75 -20.37 8.88
N ASN A 155 48.23 -19.16 8.59
CA ASN A 155 49.55 -18.71 9.01
C ASN A 155 49.42 -17.97 10.33
N LEU A 156 50.07 -18.47 11.38
CA LEU A 156 50.16 -17.80 12.68
C LEU A 156 51.37 -16.86 12.69
N SER A 157 51.15 -15.57 12.88
CA SER A 157 52.20 -14.62 13.23
C SER A 157 52.40 -14.61 14.75
N ASP A 158 53.64 -14.39 15.21
CA ASP A 158 54.01 -14.34 16.63
C ASP A 158 53.66 -15.63 17.41
N ALA A 159 53.68 -16.78 16.71
CA ALA A 159 53.30 -18.09 17.23
C ALA A 159 54.16 -18.54 18.43
N ASN A 160 55.36 -17.98 18.62
CA ASN A 160 56.25 -18.28 19.73
C ASN A 160 56.12 -17.31 20.92
N THR A 161 55.05 -16.51 20.97
CA THR A 161 54.80 -15.52 22.03
C THR A 161 53.50 -15.82 22.78
N ARG A 162 53.23 -15.08 23.86
CA ARG A 162 51.92 -15.13 24.55
C ARG A 162 50.75 -14.77 23.64
N THR A 163 50.99 -13.97 22.60
CA THR A 163 49.94 -13.43 21.72
C THR A 163 50.22 -13.78 20.27
N ALA A 164 49.55 -14.79 19.74
CA ALA A 164 49.61 -15.12 18.31
C ALA A 164 48.46 -14.45 17.55
N ARG A 165 48.63 -14.24 16.24
CA ARG A 165 47.55 -13.72 15.37
C ARG A 165 47.44 -14.51 14.08
N PHE A 166 46.23 -14.58 13.53
CA PHE A 166 45.99 -15.13 12.19
C PHE A 166 44.77 -14.47 11.55
N THR A 167 44.62 -14.61 10.23
CA THR A 167 43.41 -14.17 9.50
C THR A 167 42.85 -15.37 8.74
N PRO A 168 41.70 -15.94 9.15
CA PRO A 168 41.12 -17.09 8.49
C PRO A 168 40.48 -16.69 7.15
N ALA A 169 40.82 -17.41 6.07
CA ALA A 169 40.23 -17.16 4.74
C ALA A 169 38.92 -17.92 4.49
N ALA A 170 38.61 -18.94 5.30
CA ALA A 170 37.46 -19.81 5.11
C ALA A 170 36.63 -19.90 6.41
N ALA A 171 35.34 -20.17 6.27
CA ALA A 171 34.50 -20.53 7.40
C ALA A 171 34.85 -21.94 7.90
N GLY A 172 34.69 -22.17 9.20
CA GLY A 172 34.97 -23.46 9.83
C GLY A 172 35.34 -23.33 11.30
N THR A 173 35.56 -24.47 11.95
CA THR A 173 36.04 -24.54 13.33
C THR A 173 37.55 -24.74 13.31
N TYR A 174 38.29 -23.83 13.97
CA TYR A 174 39.73 -23.86 14.11
C TYR A 174 40.09 -24.18 15.56
N VAL A 175 40.94 -25.17 15.79
CA VAL A 175 41.44 -25.51 17.12
C VAL A 175 42.92 -25.20 17.16
N PHE A 176 43.34 -24.39 18.13
CA PHE A 176 44.73 -24.04 18.37
C PHE A 176 45.16 -24.55 19.73
N ARG A 177 46.40 -25.03 19.82
CA ARG A 177 47.04 -25.43 21.07
C ARG A 177 48.13 -24.44 21.43
N LEU A 178 48.07 -23.95 22.66
CA LEU A 178 49.19 -23.30 23.33
C LEU A 178 49.99 -24.34 24.11
N THR A 179 51.27 -24.46 23.81
CA THR A 179 52.26 -25.17 24.62
C THR A 179 53.10 -24.15 25.39
N VAL A 180 53.23 -24.35 26.69
CA VAL A 180 54.07 -23.56 27.59
C VAL A 180 55.15 -24.48 28.14
N SER A 181 56.43 -24.12 28.03
CA SER A 181 57.55 -24.91 28.58
C SER A 181 58.44 -24.08 29.50
N ASP A 182 58.92 -24.72 30.56
CA ASP A 182 59.83 -24.17 31.58
C ASP A 182 61.32 -24.28 31.21
N GLY A 183 61.67 -24.96 30.11
CA GLY A 183 63.05 -25.21 29.70
C GLY A 183 63.80 -26.25 30.55
N ARG A 184 63.11 -27.00 31.40
CA ARG A 184 63.64 -28.05 32.30
C ARG A 184 62.88 -29.38 32.17
N ASP A 185 62.53 -29.73 30.93
CA ASP A 185 61.75 -30.92 30.55
C ASP A 185 60.27 -30.93 31.01
N GLY A 186 59.73 -29.82 31.54
CA GLY A 186 58.30 -29.66 31.82
C GLY A 186 57.54 -28.90 30.74
N SER A 187 56.32 -29.33 30.44
CA SER A 187 55.44 -28.63 29.50
C SER A 187 53.96 -28.74 29.85
N GLY A 188 53.24 -27.62 29.77
CA GLY A 188 51.79 -27.55 29.84
C GLY A 188 51.17 -27.29 28.47
N VAL A 189 49.98 -27.84 28.24
CA VAL A 189 49.22 -27.58 27.00
C VAL A 189 47.78 -27.15 27.30
N ALA A 190 47.26 -26.24 26.48
CA ALA A 190 45.86 -25.83 26.52
C ALA A 190 45.35 -25.59 25.09
N ASP A 191 44.10 -25.98 24.83
CA ASP A 191 43.48 -25.84 23.52
C ASP A 191 42.40 -24.73 23.56
N VAL A 192 42.27 -23.98 22.47
CA VAL A 192 41.22 -22.97 22.26
C VAL A 192 40.55 -23.20 20.91
N THR A 193 39.22 -23.06 20.90
CA THR A 193 38.40 -23.20 19.69
C THR A 193 37.97 -21.83 19.17
N ILE A 194 38.20 -21.58 17.89
CA ILE A 194 37.77 -20.39 17.16
C ILE A 194 36.77 -20.80 16.09
N THR A 195 35.53 -20.32 16.20
CA THR A 195 34.47 -20.56 15.22
C THR A 195 34.48 -19.43 14.20
N VAL A 196 34.77 -19.73 12.94
CA VAL A 196 34.77 -18.74 11.85
C VAL A 196 33.53 -18.93 10.99
N THR A 197 32.71 -17.88 10.87
CA THR A 197 31.53 -17.86 10.01
C THR A 197 31.89 -17.31 8.61
N ALA A 198 31.12 -17.69 7.60
CA ALA A 198 31.25 -17.12 6.26
C ALA A 198 30.82 -15.64 6.28
N PRO A 199 31.39 -14.78 5.42
CA PRO A 199 30.88 -13.43 5.22
C PRO A 199 29.41 -13.49 4.83
N ALA A 200 28.61 -12.53 5.32
CA ALA A 200 27.24 -12.39 4.84
C ALA A 200 27.27 -12.19 3.32
N ALA A 201 26.46 -12.97 2.59
CA ALA A 201 26.36 -12.78 1.15
C ALA A 201 25.77 -11.39 0.86
N ALA A 202 26.48 -10.62 0.03
CA ALA A 202 26.07 -9.26 -0.31
C ALA A 202 24.82 -9.25 -1.22
N VAL A 203 24.04 -8.17 -1.13
CA VAL A 203 23.01 -7.83 -2.11
C VAL A 203 23.60 -6.79 -3.04
N SER A 204 23.77 -7.14 -4.31
CA SER A 204 24.40 -6.26 -5.31
C SER A 204 23.58 -6.23 -6.59
N GLY A 205 23.87 -5.30 -7.50
CA GLY A 205 23.21 -5.25 -8.79
C GLY A 205 23.39 -3.91 -9.48
N THR A 206 22.62 -3.70 -10.55
CA THR A 206 22.60 -2.43 -11.29
C THR A 206 21.28 -1.70 -11.19
N VAL A 207 21.33 -0.37 -11.21
CA VAL A 207 20.16 0.48 -11.45
C VAL A 207 20.25 1.07 -12.85
N LYS A 208 19.19 0.86 -13.65
CA LYS A 208 19.09 1.28 -15.04
C LYS A 208 17.75 1.95 -15.34
N ASN A 209 17.68 2.70 -16.44
CA ASN A 209 16.42 3.19 -16.98
C ASN A 209 15.76 2.16 -17.92
N GLY A 210 14.57 2.51 -18.45
CA GLY A 210 13.83 1.64 -19.36
C GLY A 210 14.53 1.28 -20.68
N SER A 211 15.54 2.03 -21.11
CA SER A 211 16.35 1.71 -22.30
C SER A 211 17.62 0.91 -21.95
N GLY A 212 17.84 0.59 -20.67
CA GLY A 212 19.03 -0.13 -20.19
C GLY A 212 20.23 0.77 -19.87
N THR A 213 20.08 2.10 -19.94
CA THR A 213 21.15 3.04 -19.58
C THR A 213 21.36 3.02 -18.06
N PRO A 214 22.60 2.87 -17.56
CA PRO A 214 22.89 2.94 -16.12
C PRO A 214 22.53 4.30 -15.50
N ILE A 215 22.16 4.27 -14.22
CA ILE A 215 21.82 5.47 -13.44
C ILE A 215 22.71 5.54 -12.19
N ALA A 216 23.54 6.58 -12.13
CA ALA A 216 24.40 6.87 -10.99
C ALA A 216 23.67 7.63 -9.87
N ASN A 217 24.26 7.66 -8.67
CA ASN A 217 23.78 8.42 -7.51
C ASN A 217 22.34 8.07 -7.08
N VAL A 218 21.95 6.80 -7.22
CA VAL A 218 20.69 6.27 -6.71
C VAL A 218 20.97 5.55 -5.41
N THR A 219 20.29 5.94 -4.32
CA THR A 219 20.39 5.20 -3.06
C THR A 219 19.50 3.97 -3.12
N VAL A 220 20.06 2.77 -2.94
CA VAL A 220 19.33 1.51 -2.88
C VAL A 220 19.24 1.08 -1.42
N TYR A 221 18.01 0.95 -0.91
CA TYR A 221 17.71 0.52 0.46
C TYR A 221 17.25 -0.93 0.50
N LEU A 222 17.70 -1.67 1.51
CA LEU A 222 17.08 -2.93 1.94
C LEU A 222 16.12 -2.62 3.10
N VAL A 223 14.87 -2.36 2.77
CA VAL A 223 13.82 -1.99 3.74
C VAL A 223 13.39 -3.24 4.50
N PRO A 224 13.64 -3.38 5.81
CA PRO A 224 13.20 -4.55 6.57
C PRO A 224 11.68 -4.67 6.53
N THR A 225 11.12 -5.87 6.37
CA THR A 225 9.65 -6.03 6.35
C THR A 225 9.01 -5.66 7.69
N THR A 226 9.78 -5.66 8.78
CA THR A 226 9.34 -5.18 10.11
C THR A 226 9.12 -3.66 10.17
N ALA A 227 9.69 -2.90 9.23
CA ALA A 227 9.41 -1.47 9.08
C ALA A 227 8.12 -1.18 8.30
N VAL A 228 7.53 -2.19 7.65
CA VAL A 228 6.27 -2.08 6.92
C VAL A 228 5.14 -2.61 7.79
N LEU A 229 4.23 -1.74 8.22
CA LEU A 229 3.07 -2.16 9.01
C LEU A 229 2.18 -3.12 8.22
N THR A 230 1.84 -4.26 8.83
CA THR A 230 1.00 -5.31 8.22
C THR A 230 -0.46 -5.27 8.71
N THR A 231 -0.74 -4.46 9.72
CA THR A 231 -2.11 -4.18 10.18
C THR A 231 -2.89 -3.51 9.06
N ALA A 232 -4.20 -3.73 8.89
CA ALA A 232 -4.96 -3.00 7.86
C ALA A 232 -5.10 -1.51 8.22
N ILE A 233 -5.19 -0.62 7.23
CA ILE A 233 -5.52 0.79 7.47
C ILE A 233 -6.95 0.86 8.04
N SER A 234 -7.17 1.68 9.08
CA SER A 234 -8.50 1.74 9.70
C SER A 234 -9.47 2.55 8.84
N PRO A 235 -10.79 2.27 8.90
CA PRO A 235 -11.82 3.08 8.27
C PRO A 235 -11.71 4.59 8.54
N SER A 236 -11.44 4.98 9.79
CA SER A 236 -11.33 6.39 10.17
C SER A 236 -10.17 7.08 9.45
N ASP A 237 -9.08 6.38 9.20
CA ASP A 237 -7.89 6.96 8.57
C ASP A 237 -8.07 7.20 7.08
N VAL A 238 -8.89 6.36 6.43
CA VAL A 238 -9.32 6.58 5.04
C VAL A 238 -10.20 7.84 4.94
N LEU A 239 -11.00 8.13 5.98
CA LEU A 239 -11.93 9.26 6.01
C LEU A 239 -11.27 10.61 6.35
N THR A 240 -10.33 10.63 7.30
CA THR A 240 -9.71 11.88 7.79
C THR A 240 -8.32 12.16 7.18
N GLY A 241 -7.67 11.11 6.63
CA GLY A 241 -6.34 11.08 6.01
C GLY A 241 -5.16 11.47 6.92
N ARG A 242 -3.92 11.07 6.59
CA ARG A 242 -2.65 11.29 7.35
C ARG A 242 -2.72 11.07 8.88
N SER A 243 -3.74 10.41 9.42
CA SER A 243 -3.69 9.99 10.84
C SER A 243 -2.66 8.89 11.06
N GLU A 244 -2.30 8.14 10.01
CA GLU A 244 -1.26 7.12 10.04
C GLU A 244 0.03 7.66 9.40
N PRO A 245 1.18 7.64 10.11
CA PRO A 245 2.48 8.00 9.55
C PRO A 245 3.04 6.99 8.52
N TYR A 246 2.25 5.98 8.12
CA TYR A 246 2.69 4.78 7.38
C TYR A 246 1.66 4.32 6.34
N ASP A 247 1.08 5.26 5.60
CA ASP A 247 0.11 4.95 4.54
C ASP A 247 0.76 4.78 3.16
N GLU A 248 2.06 5.02 3.03
CA GLU A 248 2.93 4.70 1.90
C GLU A 248 3.99 3.65 2.33
N PRO A 249 3.75 2.35 2.09
CA PRO A 249 4.49 1.27 2.77
C PRO A 249 6.02 1.34 2.69
N LEU A 250 6.60 1.72 1.55
CA LEU A 250 8.05 1.79 1.38
C LEU A 250 8.56 3.21 1.57
N GLU A 251 7.86 4.20 1.03
CA GLU A 251 8.26 5.61 1.12
C GLU A 251 8.29 6.14 2.56
N ASP A 252 7.27 5.84 3.37
CA ASP A 252 7.22 6.26 4.77
C ASP A 252 8.26 5.51 5.61
N ALA A 253 8.47 4.23 5.33
CA ALA A 253 9.49 3.42 6.01
C ALA A 253 10.89 3.98 5.78
N VAL A 254 11.22 4.35 4.53
CA VAL A 254 12.51 4.97 4.19
C VAL A 254 12.63 6.38 4.74
N SER A 255 11.56 7.19 4.67
CA SER A 255 11.54 8.55 5.23
C SER A 255 11.80 8.56 6.74
N THR A 256 11.20 7.62 7.47
CA THR A 256 11.27 7.56 8.94
C THR A 256 12.54 6.85 9.44
N GLY A 257 12.94 5.75 8.80
CA GLY A 257 13.96 4.83 9.30
C GLY A 257 15.15 4.60 8.36
N GLY A 258 15.16 5.18 7.17
CA GLY A 258 16.12 4.86 6.10
C GLY A 258 17.60 5.06 6.46
N SER A 259 17.90 5.95 7.41
CA SER A 259 19.26 6.15 7.93
C SER A 259 19.82 4.93 8.66
N THR A 260 18.94 4.09 9.21
CA THR A 260 19.28 2.85 9.94
C THR A 260 19.24 1.59 9.07
N PHE A 261 18.67 1.68 7.86
CA PHE A 261 18.59 0.54 6.95
C PHE A 261 19.93 0.31 6.23
N PHE A 262 20.20 -0.95 5.89
CA PHE A 262 21.29 -1.28 4.98
C PHE A 262 21.03 -0.64 3.62
N ARG A 263 22.03 0.07 3.09
CA ARG A 263 21.93 0.79 1.83
C ARG A 263 23.29 0.94 1.16
N ASP A 264 23.26 1.22 -0.12
CA ASP A 264 24.43 1.66 -0.90
C ASP A 264 23.97 2.66 -1.97
N VAL A 265 24.91 3.41 -2.55
CA VAL A 265 24.65 4.40 -3.61
C VAL A 265 25.29 3.94 -4.90
N THR A 266 24.55 4.02 -6.00
CA THR A 266 25.08 3.57 -7.29
C THR A 266 26.25 4.41 -7.79
N ASP A 267 27.27 3.75 -8.32
CA ASP A 267 28.41 4.38 -8.97
C ASP A 267 28.09 4.95 -10.37
N SER A 268 29.10 5.44 -11.08
CA SER A 268 28.95 6.04 -12.42
C SER A 268 28.45 5.06 -13.49
N VAL A 269 28.55 3.75 -13.27
CA VAL A 269 28.04 2.69 -14.14
C VAL A 269 26.81 2.00 -13.55
N GLY A 270 26.18 2.62 -12.54
CA GLY A 270 24.92 2.20 -11.95
C GLY A 270 25.02 1.00 -11.01
N GLN A 271 26.22 0.58 -10.60
CA GLN A 271 26.43 -0.59 -9.73
C GLN A 271 26.29 -0.23 -8.26
N TYR A 272 25.74 -1.14 -7.46
CA TYR A 272 25.71 -1.06 -5.99
C TYR A 272 26.02 -2.42 -5.35
N SER A 273 26.51 -2.42 -4.11
CA SER A 273 26.81 -3.61 -3.31
C SER A 273 26.64 -3.37 -1.81
N ILE A 274 25.61 -3.98 -1.22
CA ILE A 274 25.26 -3.89 0.20
C ILE A 274 25.75 -5.15 0.91
N ALA A 275 26.75 -5.02 1.79
CA ALA A 275 27.47 -6.14 2.40
C ALA A 275 26.59 -7.05 3.30
N SER A 276 25.58 -6.47 3.94
CA SER A 276 24.70 -7.16 4.89
C SER A 276 23.24 -6.88 4.59
N LYS A 277 22.35 -7.75 5.06
CA LYS A 277 20.90 -7.65 4.84
C LYS A 277 20.11 -7.94 6.11
N PRO A 278 18.85 -7.48 6.20
CA PRO A 278 17.89 -8.01 7.17
C PRO A 278 17.52 -9.47 6.87
N ASP A 279 16.81 -10.11 7.79
CA ASP A 279 16.27 -11.47 7.58
C ASP A 279 15.29 -11.52 6.40
N LYS A 280 14.41 -10.53 6.32
CA LYS A 280 13.42 -10.35 5.26
C LYS A 280 13.28 -8.88 4.91
N TYR A 281 13.34 -8.54 3.62
CA TYR A 281 13.46 -7.15 3.19
C TYR A 281 12.85 -6.89 1.79
N TYR A 282 12.42 -5.67 1.55
CA TYR A 282 12.12 -5.12 0.23
C TYR A 282 13.34 -4.36 -0.32
N VAL A 283 13.46 -4.24 -1.63
CA VAL A 283 14.52 -3.46 -2.28
C VAL A 283 13.92 -2.19 -2.85
N TYR A 284 14.35 -1.02 -2.38
CA TYR A 284 13.77 0.25 -2.79
C TYR A 284 14.86 1.20 -3.30
N ALA A 285 14.74 1.67 -4.53
CA ALA A 285 15.67 2.62 -5.12
C ALA A 285 15.11 4.05 -5.05
N ALA A 286 15.88 4.95 -4.46
CA ALA A 286 15.56 6.36 -4.30
C ALA A 286 16.56 7.21 -5.10
N PRO A 287 16.18 7.70 -6.30
CA PRO A 287 16.96 8.70 -7.01
C PRO A 287 16.88 10.06 -6.27
N ALA A 288 17.77 10.99 -6.63
CA ALA A 288 17.70 12.37 -6.14
C ALA A 288 16.36 13.05 -6.47
N LEU A 289 15.93 14.03 -5.67
CA LEU A 289 14.61 14.67 -5.76
C LEU A 289 14.35 15.37 -7.11
N ASP A 290 15.38 15.96 -7.69
CA ASP A 290 15.40 16.67 -8.99
C ASP A 290 15.76 15.75 -10.17
N SER A 291 15.86 14.44 -9.92
CA SER A 291 16.17 13.46 -10.93
C SER A 291 15.09 13.34 -12.01
N GLU A 292 15.49 12.86 -13.19
CA GLU A 292 14.58 12.47 -14.27
C GLU A 292 13.89 11.11 -14.03
N TYR A 293 14.07 10.53 -12.84
CA TYR A 293 13.54 9.23 -12.44
C TYR A 293 12.67 9.32 -11.19
N LEU A 294 11.67 8.43 -11.10
CA LEU A 294 10.81 8.30 -9.94
C LEU A 294 11.29 7.16 -9.02
N PRO A 295 11.08 7.25 -7.71
CA PRO A 295 11.52 6.24 -6.76
C PRO A 295 10.72 4.92 -6.88
N GLY A 296 11.27 3.87 -6.26
CA GLY A 296 10.73 2.51 -6.28
C GLY A 296 11.63 1.56 -7.05
N GLY A 297 11.21 1.18 -8.26
CA GLY A 297 11.95 0.30 -9.15
C GLY A 297 11.29 -1.06 -9.36
N SER A 298 11.67 -1.74 -10.43
CA SER A 298 11.05 -3.00 -10.88
C SER A 298 11.09 -4.18 -9.89
N GLN A 299 11.89 -4.09 -8.82
CA GLN A 299 12.06 -5.16 -7.83
C GLN A 299 11.43 -4.84 -6.46
N CYS A 300 10.80 -3.68 -6.29
CA CYS A 300 10.45 -3.18 -4.96
C CYS A 300 9.26 -3.86 -4.27
N ARG A 301 8.46 -4.64 -5.00
CA ARG A 301 7.16 -5.12 -4.50
C ARG A 301 7.20 -6.44 -3.78
N THR A 302 8.24 -7.24 -4.00
CA THR A 302 8.32 -8.60 -3.45
C THR A 302 9.42 -8.67 -2.41
N ALA A 303 9.08 -9.10 -1.21
CA ALA A 303 10.03 -9.28 -0.13
C ALA A 303 10.96 -10.45 -0.43
N ARG A 304 12.21 -10.32 -0.02
CA ARG A 304 13.30 -11.27 -0.23
C ARG A 304 13.85 -11.72 1.12
N THR A 305 14.30 -12.95 1.21
CA THR A 305 15.02 -13.49 2.39
C THR A 305 16.48 -13.81 2.08
N THR A 306 16.81 -14.02 0.81
CA THR A 306 18.15 -14.39 0.36
C THR A 306 18.92 -13.17 -0.15
N ALA A 307 20.25 -13.25 -0.07
CA ALA A 307 21.13 -12.32 -0.76
C ALA A 307 21.27 -12.67 -2.26
N GLY A 308 22.07 -11.90 -3.00
CA GLY A 308 22.37 -12.13 -4.42
C GLY A 308 22.11 -10.91 -5.30
N THR A 309 22.18 -11.12 -6.62
CA THR A 309 22.02 -10.05 -7.62
C THR A 309 20.57 -9.58 -7.74
N VAL A 310 20.38 -8.26 -7.70
CA VAL A 310 19.07 -7.61 -7.86
C VAL A 310 19.22 -6.42 -8.81
N ASP A 311 18.91 -6.63 -10.09
CA ASP A 311 18.88 -5.53 -11.07
C ASP A 311 17.56 -4.77 -11.01
N ILE A 312 17.66 -3.45 -10.94
CA ILE A 312 16.56 -2.52 -10.74
C ILE A 312 16.40 -1.65 -11.98
N VAL A 313 15.17 -1.58 -12.51
CA VAL A 313 14.82 -0.62 -13.56
C VAL A 313 13.91 0.46 -12.97
N LEU A 314 14.31 1.72 -13.09
CA LEU A 314 13.52 2.87 -12.61
C LEU A 314 12.52 3.37 -13.67
N SER A 315 11.42 3.94 -13.20
CA SER A 315 10.48 4.71 -14.02
C SER A 315 11.08 6.09 -14.35
N GLY A 316 10.82 6.60 -15.55
CA GLY A 316 11.09 8.00 -15.86
C GLY A 316 10.08 8.93 -15.20
N LYS A 317 10.46 10.21 -15.10
CA LYS A 317 9.64 11.33 -14.68
C LYS A 317 9.51 12.32 -15.86
N PRO A 318 8.32 12.57 -16.40
CA PRO A 318 8.12 13.67 -17.34
C PRO A 318 8.57 15.00 -16.72
N SER A 319 9.16 15.90 -17.51
CA SER A 319 9.50 17.23 -17.00
C SER A 319 8.25 18.06 -16.69
N ASP A 320 8.40 19.12 -15.92
CA ASP A 320 7.28 20.02 -15.61
C ASP A 320 6.73 20.70 -16.86
N ALA A 321 7.61 20.95 -17.86
CA ALA A 321 7.28 21.56 -19.14
C ALA A 321 6.75 20.57 -20.20
N ALA A 322 6.73 19.26 -19.91
CA ALA A 322 6.24 18.26 -20.85
C ALA A 322 4.74 18.45 -21.13
N THR A 323 4.35 18.33 -22.41
CA THR A 323 2.99 18.47 -22.90
C THR A 323 2.42 17.14 -23.38
N TYR A 324 1.09 17.06 -23.40
CA TYR A 324 0.35 15.92 -23.91
C TYR A 324 0.43 15.88 -25.44
N VAL A 325 0.58 14.67 -26.00
CA VAL A 325 0.73 14.45 -27.45
C VAL A 325 -0.33 13.51 -28.04
N GLY A 326 -1.24 13.01 -27.21
CA GLY A 326 -2.35 12.15 -27.62
C GLY A 326 -1.96 10.69 -27.82
N SER A 327 -2.93 9.80 -27.56
CA SER A 327 -2.72 8.35 -27.70
C SER A 327 -2.43 7.92 -29.14
N SER A 328 -2.89 8.67 -30.14
CA SER A 328 -2.53 8.45 -31.55
C SER A 328 -1.03 8.40 -31.76
N ARG A 329 -0.30 9.37 -31.20
CA ARG A 329 1.15 9.46 -31.35
C ARG A 329 1.86 8.33 -30.60
N CYS A 330 1.38 7.97 -29.40
CA CYS A 330 1.92 6.84 -28.65
C CYS A 330 1.84 5.52 -29.44
N LEU A 331 0.70 5.25 -30.07
CA LEU A 331 0.45 3.99 -30.77
C LEU A 331 1.21 3.84 -32.09
N GLN A 332 1.79 4.91 -32.64
CA GLN A 332 2.69 4.82 -33.80
C GLN A 332 3.94 3.97 -33.49
N CYS A 333 4.46 4.06 -32.25
CA CYS A 333 5.58 3.24 -31.78
C CYS A 333 5.14 2.04 -30.94
N HIS A 334 3.95 2.10 -30.33
CA HIS A 334 3.44 1.10 -29.38
C HIS A 334 2.17 0.38 -29.85
N SER A 335 2.14 -0.01 -31.12
CA SER A 335 0.97 -0.62 -31.77
C SER A 335 0.46 -1.90 -31.07
N SER A 336 1.31 -2.60 -30.30
CA SER A 336 0.93 -3.75 -29.49
C SER A 336 -0.12 -3.44 -28.42
N TYR A 337 -0.33 -2.18 -28.05
CA TYR A 337 -1.35 -1.77 -27.07
C TYR A 337 -2.64 -1.24 -27.72
N ALA A 338 -2.79 -1.33 -29.04
CA ALA A 338 -3.98 -0.85 -29.74
C ALA A 338 -5.30 -1.52 -29.29
N SER A 339 -5.23 -2.67 -28.62
CA SER A 339 -6.39 -3.35 -27.99
C SER A 339 -7.02 -2.56 -26.85
N GLN A 340 -6.36 -1.53 -26.31
CA GLN A 340 -6.93 -0.67 -25.27
C GLN A 340 -8.28 -0.05 -25.68
N LYS A 341 -8.53 0.09 -26.99
CA LYS A 341 -9.80 0.58 -27.56
C LYS A 341 -11.03 -0.25 -27.21
N TYR A 342 -10.85 -1.47 -26.68
CA TYR A 342 -11.95 -2.34 -26.25
C TYR A 342 -12.28 -2.23 -24.75
N THR A 343 -11.54 -1.39 -24.01
CA THR A 343 -11.66 -1.26 -22.55
C THR A 343 -12.77 -0.27 -22.18
N ALA A 344 -13.34 -0.40 -20.97
CA ALA A 344 -14.31 0.58 -20.45
C ALA A 344 -13.70 1.99 -20.33
N HIS A 345 -12.39 2.08 -20.09
CA HIS A 345 -11.64 3.34 -20.05
C HIS A 345 -11.68 4.12 -21.36
N ARG A 346 -12.00 3.49 -22.49
CA ARG A 346 -12.17 4.15 -23.79
C ARG A 346 -13.61 4.42 -24.19
N HIS A 347 -14.58 4.07 -23.34
CA HIS A 347 -16.02 4.16 -23.65
C HIS A 347 -16.82 4.89 -22.57
N GLY A 348 -16.15 5.60 -21.66
CA GLY A 348 -16.81 6.39 -20.62
C GLY A 348 -17.67 7.51 -21.22
N ILE A 349 -17.18 8.19 -22.25
CA ILE A 349 -17.81 9.26 -23.01
C ILE A 349 -17.89 8.83 -24.47
N SER A 350 -19.02 9.06 -25.14
CA SER A 350 -19.15 8.77 -26.57
C SER A 350 -20.07 9.77 -27.26
N VAL A 351 -19.76 10.11 -28.51
CA VAL A 351 -20.65 10.90 -29.36
C VAL A 351 -21.81 10.00 -29.81
N PRO A 352 -23.09 10.35 -29.56
CA PRO A 352 -24.21 9.52 -29.98
C PRO A 352 -24.17 9.21 -31.49
N GLY A 353 -24.24 7.93 -31.84
CA GLY A 353 -24.24 7.47 -33.23
C GLY A 353 -22.88 7.51 -33.94
N GLN A 354 -21.79 7.89 -33.26
CA GLN A 354 -20.45 7.96 -33.84
C GLN A 354 -19.38 7.46 -32.87
N TRP A 355 -18.61 6.44 -33.27
CA TRP A 355 -17.47 5.95 -32.50
C TRP A 355 -16.17 6.65 -32.92
N GLY A 356 -15.36 6.99 -31.93
CA GLY A 356 -14.01 7.52 -32.13
C GLY A 356 -12.99 6.51 -32.66
N GLY A 357 -11.81 7.01 -33.05
CA GLY A 357 -10.68 6.16 -33.45
C GLY A 357 -10.19 5.22 -32.34
N PHE A 358 -10.37 5.62 -31.08
CA PHE A 358 -10.03 4.82 -29.90
C PHE A 358 -11.18 4.08 -29.26
N GLN A 359 -12.34 4.03 -29.91
CA GLN A 359 -13.52 3.39 -29.35
C GLN A 359 -13.93 2.21 -30.23
N ASN A 360 -14.08 1.05 -29.62
CA ASN A 360 -14.68 -0.10 -30.27
C ASN A 360 -15.58 -0.86 -29.29
N PRO A 361 -16.91 -0.76 -29.45
CA PRO A 361 -17.87 -1.24 -28.46
C PRO A 361 -18.06 -2.76 -28.48
N LYS A 362 -17.17 -3.53 -29.14
CA LYS A 362 -17.28 -5.00 -29.24
C LYS A 362 -17.52 -5.68 -27.89
N ASN A 363 -16.90 -5.19 -26.81
CA ASN A 363 -17.06 -5.74 -25.46
C ASN A 363 -18.32 -5.23 -24.74
N PHE A 364 -18.98 -4.21 -25.29
CA PHE A 364 -20.16 -3.55 -24.77
C PHE A 364 -21.28 -3.55 -25.84
N PRO A 365 -21.72 -4.72 -26.33
CA PRO A 365 -22.62 -4.84 -27.48
C PRO A 365 -23.96 -4.12 -27.30
N ASN A 366 -24.34 -3.84 -26.05
CA ASN A 366 -25.58 -3.18 -25.73
C ASN A 366 -25.44 -1.68 -25.48
N ILE A 367 -24.24 -1.09 -25.48
CA ILE A 367 -23.99 0.31 -25.06
C ILE A 367 -24.88 1.37 -25.73
N ASN A 368 -25.46 1.06 -26.89
CA ASN A 368 -26.34 1.97 -27.64
C ASN A 368 -27.84 1.79 -27.38
N LYS A 369 -28.31 0.82 -26.58
CA LYS A 369 -29.76 0.60 -26.37
C LYS A 369 -30.55 1.85 -25.97
N GLY A 370 -29.95 2.76 -25.19
CA GLY A 370 -30.57 4.03 -24.80
C GLY A 370 -30.56 5.04 -25.94
N VAL A 371 -29.43 5.16 -26.65
CA VAL A 371 -29.29 6.01 -27.84
C VAL A 371 -30.23 5.59 -28.97
N ASP A 372 -30.46 4.28 -29.14
CA ASP A 372 -31.34 3.75 -30.19
C ASP A 372 -32.81 4.21 -30.02
N LEU A 373 -33.24 4.56 -28.81
CA LEU A 373 -34.58 5.09 -28.55
C LEU A 373 -34.83 6.43 -29.27
N PHE A 374 -33.78 7.23 -29.50
CA PHE A 374 -33.89 8.49 -30.23
C PHE A 374 -34.14 8.27 -31.73
N LEU A 375 -33.85 7.08 -32.26
CA LEU A 375 -34.00 6.79 -33.69
C LEU A 375 -35.45 6.45 -34.10
N SER A 376 -36.36 6.39 -33.12
CA SER A 376 -37.78 6.08 -33.34
C SER A 376 -38.51 7.11 -34.21
N ALA A 377 -38.07 8.37 -34.21
CA ALA A 377 -38.68 9.42 -35.02
C ALA A 377 -37.73 10.58 -35.35
N THR A 378 -38.14 11.34 -36.38
CA THR A 378 -37.42 12.54 -36.87
C THR A 378 -38.07 13.86 -36.43
N SER A 379 -39.12 13.80 -35.61
CA SER A 379 -39.74 14.94 -34.92
C SER A 379 -40.01 14.56 -33.46
N TYR A 380 -40.09 15.55 -32.57
CA TYR A 380 -40.30 15.25 -31.16
C TYR A 380 -41.67 14.64 -30.88
N THR A 381 -42.72 15.02 -31.60
CA THR A 381 -44.09 14.52 -31.38
C THR A 381 -44.28 13.04 -31.72
N GLY A 382 -43.39 12.47 -32.54
CA GLY A 382 -43.33 11.02 -32.81
C GLY A 382 -42.25 10.30 -32.00
N GLY A 383 -41.44 11.03 -31.22
CA GLY A 383 -40.31 10.48 -30.47
C GLY A 383 -40.74 9.57 -29.32
N THR A 384 -39.76 9.01 -28.61
CA THR A 384 -40.01 8.20 -27.41
C THR A 384 -40.35 9.12 -26.21
N PRO A 385 -41.56 9.06 -25.63
CA PRO A 385 -41.95 9.93 -24.54
C PRO A 385 -41.57 9.36 -23.17
N LEU A 386 -41.08 10.23 -22.30
CA LEU A 386 -40.85 9.99 -20.88
C LEU A 386 -41.68 10.97 -20.07
N SER A 387 -42.52 10.50 -19.15
CA SER A 387 -43.20 11.41 -18.21
C SER A 387 -42.30 11.69 -17.03
N PHE A 388 -42.32 12.94 -16.52
CA PHE A 388 -41.66 13.29 -15.25
C PHE A 388 -42.57 14.07 -14.31
N GLY A 389 -42.42 13.84 -13.00
CA GLY A 389 -43.26 14.44 -11.96
C GLY A 389 -42.86 14.01 -10.54
N ASP A 390 -43.79 14.12 -9.60
CA ASP A 390 -43.64 13.66 -8.20
C ASP A 390 -42.34 14.10 -7.54
N TYR A 391 -42.10 15.41 -7.65
CA TYR A 391 -40.92 16.09 -7.12
C TYR A 391 -40.74 15.85 -5.62
N ASN A 392 -39.52 15.46 -5.24
CA ASN A 392 -39.09 15.36 -3.85
C ASN A 392 -37.78 16.12 -3.64
N GLY A 393 -37.89 17.31 -3.04
CA GLY A 393 -36.75 18.19 -2.76
C GLY A 393 -35.76 17.67 -1.71
N THR A 394 -36.09 16.62 -0.96
CA THR A 394 -35.17 15.99 0.01
C THR A 394 -34.19 15.02 -0.64
N ARG A 395 -34.42 14.63 -1.90
CA ARG A 395 -33.54 13.74 -2.64
C ARG A 395 -32.33 14.51 -3.21
N GLY A 396 -31.28 13.76 -3.54
CA GLY A 396 -30.07 14.27 -4.18
C GLY A 396 -30.31 14.72 -5.63
N PHE A 397 -29.65 14.07 -6.59
CA PHE A 397 -29.73 14.44 -8.02
C PHE A 397 -31.00 13.96 -8.75
N ASP A 398 -31.77 13.09 -8.12
CA ASP A 398 -32.89 12.35 -8.72
C ASP A 398 -34.16 12.74 -7.97
N LYS A 399 -34.58 13.99 -8.19
CA LYS A 399 -35.68 14.64 -7.45
C LYS A 399 -37.03 14.38 -8.09
N PHE A 400 -37.08 14.18 -9.41
CA PHE A 400 -38.28 13.79 -10.14
C PHE A 400 -38.34 12.28 -10.34
N GLU A 401 -39.54 11.71 -10.35
CA GLU A 401 -39.74 10.40 -10.96
C GLU A 401 -39.76 10.54 -12.47
N VAL A 402 -39.20 9.56 -13.19
CA VAL A 402 -39.16 9.51 -14.65
C VAL A 402 -39.54 8.10 -15.11
N TYR A 403 -40.48 7.97 -16.04
CA TYR A 403 -40.91 6.67 -16.57
C TYR A 403 -41.07 6.67 -18.08
N LEU A 404 -40.82 5.51 -18.67
CA LEU A 404 -41.09 5.21 -20.07
C LEU A 404 -42.52 4.67 -20.19
N GLY A 405 -43.47 5.53 -20.60
CA GLY A 405 -44.89 5.16 -20.70
C GLY A 405 -45.63 5.12 -19.35
N THR A 406 -46.50 4.11 -19.15
CA THR A 406 -47.30 3.94 -17.93
C THR A 406 -46.71 2.85 -17.03
N GLY A 407 -45.96 3.23 -15.99
CA GLY A 407 -45.44 2.32 -14.96
C GLY A 407 -46.46 1.98 -13.84
N PRO A 408 -46.13 1.05 -12.92
CA PRO A 408 -46.96 0.57 -11.81
C PRO A 408 -47.13 1.59 -10.67
N THR A 409 -46.18 2.51 -10.49
CA THR A 409 -46.33 3.75 -9.71
C THR A 409 -46.60 4.86 -10.70
N GLN A 410 -47.88 5.09 -10.98
CA GLN A 410 -48.29 6.20 -11.84
C GLN A 410 -47.79 7.50 -11.22
N ILE A 411 -47.06 8.31 -11.99
CA ILE A 411 -46.75 9.70 -11.60
C ILE A 411 -48.08 10.37 -11.24
N THR A 412 -48.25 10.71 -9.96
CA THR A 412 -49.50 11.26 -9.44
C THR A 412 -49.65 12.73 -9.81
N THR A 413 -48.55 13.47 -9.75
CA THR A 413 -48.49 14.90 -10.03
C THR A 413 -47.49 15.16 -11.15
N LYS A 414 -47.95 15.06 -12.39
CA LYS A 414 -47.15 15.28 -13.60
C LYS A 414 -46.65 16.72 -13.71
N ARG A 415 -45.41 16.90 -14.17
CA ARG A 415 -44.79 18.21 -14.45
C ARG A 415 -44.55 18.44 -15.92
N GLY A 416 -44.17 17.40 -16.63
CA GLY A 416 -43.91 17.49 -18.05
C GLY A 416 -43.59 16.15 -18.68
N GLU A 417 -43.12 16.26 -19.92
CA GLU A 417 -42.65 15.14 -20.73
C GLU A 417 -41.27 15.47 -21.29
N ALA A 418 -40.42 14.46 -21.40
CA ALA A 418 -39.17 14.50 -22.15
C ALA A 418 -39.29 13.56 -23.36
N TRP A 419 -39.12 14.09 -24.57
CA TRP A 419 -39.24 13.35 -25.82
C TRP A 419 -37.86 13.11 -26.42
N LEU A 420 -37.51 11.84 -26.67
CA LEU A 420 -36.23 11.44 -27.27
C LEU A 420 -36.42 11.23 -28.79
N TRP A 421 -35.66 11.94 -29.62
CA TRP A 421 -35.79 11.86 -31.08
C TRP A 421 -34.51 12.32 -31.80
N LYS A 422 -34.39 12.02 -33.10
CA LYS A 422 -33.26 12.45 -33.93
C LYS A 422 -33.67 13.58 -34.85
N ASN A 423 -33.10 14.76 -34.66
CA ASN A 423 -33.27 15.88 -35.56
C ASN A 423 -32.45 15.68 -36.83
N THR A 424 -33.10 15.37 -37.95
CA THR A 424 -32.43 15.11 -39.23
C THR A 424 -31.91 16.38 -39.92
N ALA A 425 -32.45 17.55 -39.58
CA ALA A 425 -31.99 18.83 -40.15
C ALA A 425 -30.62 19.23 -39.61
N THR A 426 -30.37 18.99 -38.32
CA THR A 426 -29.07 19.23 -37.67
C THR A 426 -28.21 17.98 -37.55
N ASN A 427 -28.77 16.81 -37.90
CA ASN A 427 -28.21 15.49 -37.64
C ASN A 427 -27.81 15.27 -36.16
N LYS A 428 -28.61 15.81 -35.23
CA LYS A 428 -28.37 15.70 -33.78
C LYS A 428 -29.42 14.85 -33.09
N TYR A 429 -28.96 14.04 -32.13
CA TYR A 429 -29.84 13.44 -31.13
C TYR A 429 -30.37 14.55 -30.22
N THR A 430 -31.66 14.56 -29.90
CA THR A 430 -32.31 15.68 -29.20
C THR A 430 -33.27 15.17 -28.14
N ILE A 431 -33.21 15.78 -26.95
CA ILE A 431 -34.23 15.66 -25.92
C ILE A 431 -35.10 16.91 -25.99
N THR A 432 -36.42 16.75 -26.06
CA THR A 432 -37.35 17.89 -26.00
C THR A 432 -38.17 17.86 -24.74
N LEU A 433 -38.06 18.90 -23.92
CA LEU A 433 -38.85 19.03 -22.71
C LEU A 433 -40.13 19.80 -23.01
N VAL A 434 -41.27 19.24 -22.63
CA VAL A 434 -42.59 19.86 -22.73
C VAL A 434 -43.13 20.09 -21.32
N ASN A 435 -43.41 21.34 -20.98
CA ASN A 435 -43.96 21.72 -19.68
C ASN A 435 -45.49 21.52 -19.70
N THR A 436 -45.97 20.43 -19.09
CA THR A 436 -47.41 20.14 -19.01
C THR A 436 -48.06 20.77 -17.78
N ALA A 437 -47.28 21.14 -16.76
CA ALA A 437 -47.79 21.82 -15.58
C ALA A 437 -48.00 23.33 -15.79
N ASN A 438 -47.33 23.93 -16.78
CA ASN A 438 -47.56 25.31 -17.21
C ASN A 438 -47.43 25.40 -18.74
N THR A 439 -48.56 25.32 -19.43
CA THR A 439 -48.63 25.39 -20.90
C THR A 439 -48.29 26.77 -21.47
N SER A 440 -48.21 27.80 -20.62
CA SER A 440 -47.82 29.17 -20.99
C SER A 440 -46.32 29.45 -20.83
N ASP A 441 -45.51 28.45 -20.46
CA ASP A 441 -44.05 28.60 -20.39
C ASP A 441 -43.50 28.99 -21.79
N PRO A 442 -42.87 30.17 -21.94
CA PRO A 442 -42.45 30.67 -23.24
C PRO A 442 -41.34 29.83 -23.88
N ASN A 443 -40.66 29.00 -23.09
CA ASN A 443 -39.56 28.14 -23.53
C ASN A 443 -40.02 26.69 -23.78
N SER A 444 -41.31 26.37 -23.60
CA SER A 444 -41.87 25.05 -23.93
C SER A 444 -42.43 25.04 -25.36
N PRO A 445 -42.10 24.06 -26.22
CA PRO A 445 -41.13 22.98 -26.01
C PRO A 445 -39.68 23.48 -26.04
N LEU A 446 -38.83 22.94 -25.15
CA LEU A 446 -37.40 23.25 -25.09
C LEU A 446 -36.61 22.11 -25.76
N HIS A 447 -35.99 22.40 -26.91
CA HIS A 447 -35.19 21.43 -27.67
C HIS A 447 -33.73 21.46 -27.21
N LEU A 448 -33.21 20.34 -26.70
CA LEU A 448 -31.88 20.22 -26.12
C LEU A 448 -31.05 19.19 -26.92
N PRO A 449 -30.07 19.61 -27.72
CA PRO A 449 -29.20 18.68 -28.43
C PRO A 449 -28.35 17.87 -27.44
N VAL A 450 -28.28 16.56 -27.66
CA VAL A 450 -27.41 15.63 -26.92
C VAL A 450 -26.12 15.48 -27.71
N ASN A 451 -25.06 16.12 -27.24
CA ASN A 451 -23.76 16.08 -27.93
C ASN A 451 -22.92 14.86 -27.51
N LEU A 452 -23.04 14.45 -26.24
CA LEU A 452 -22.25 13.38 -25.64
C LEU A 452 -23.13 12.47 -24.79
N THR A 453 -22.73 11.21 -24.65
CA THR A 453 -23.23 10.29 -23.63
C THR A 453 -22.15 9.97 -22.62
N TYR A 454 -22.54 9.66 -21.37
CA TYR A 454 -21.60 9.37 -20.29
C TYR A 454 -22.00 8.15 -19.43
N GLY A 455 -21.07 7.20 -19.27
CA GLY A 455 -21.13 6.09 -18.31
C GLY A 455 -21.53 4.73 -18.86
N GLY A 456 -21.85 4.60 -20.15
CA GLY A 456 -22.47 3.41 -20.76
C GLY A 456 -21.89 2.04 -20.32
N PRO A 457 -20.55 1.85 -20.28
CA PRO A 457 -19.91 0.60 -19.84
C PRO A 457 -20.19 0.17 -18.40
N VAL A 458 -20.66 1.08 -17.53
CA VAL A 458 -21.00 0.82 -16.13
C VAL A 458 -22.52 0.83 -15.90
N TYR A 459 -23.25 0.29 -16.87
CA TYR A 459 -24.68 -0.04 -16.78
C TYR A 459 -25.65 1.16 -16.75
N LYS A 460 -25.15 2.37 -16.98
CA LYS A 460 -25.93 3.61 -16.99
C LYS A 460 -25.39 4.57 -18.02
N GLN A 461 -26.27 5.21 -18.78
CA GLN A 461 -25.88 6.18 -19.79
C GLN A 461 -26.63 7.47 -19.51
N ARG A 462 -25.89 8.53 -19.21
CA ARG A 462 -26.41 9.89 -19.06
C ARG A 462 -26.32 10.60 -20.39
N TYR A 463 -27.29 11.45 -20.68
CA TYR A 463 -27.27 12.28 -21.87
C TYR A 463 -26.75 13.65 -21.48
N LEU A 464 -25.68 14.09 -22.14
CA LEU A 464 -25.10 15.40 -21.90
C LEU A 464 -25.63 16.36 -22.96
N VAL A 465 -26.48 17.28 -22.52
CA VAL A 465 -27.16 18.25 -23.37
C VAL A 465 -26.44 19.59 -23.40
N GLN A 466 -26.50 20.27 -24.54
CA GLN A 466 -26.09 21.66 -24.65
C GLN A 466 -27.33 22.57 -24.53
N ILE A 467 -27.20 23.73 -23.90
CA ILE A 467 -28.31 24.69 -23.78
C ILE A 467 -28.25 25.68 -24.95
N PRO A 468 -29.23 25.65 -25.87
CA PRO A 468 -29.22 26.54 -27.03
C PRO A 468 -29.81 27.91 -26.71
N ASN A 469 -29.42 28.91 -27.48
CA ASN A 469 -30.13 30.18 -27.52
C ASN A 469 -31.46 30.04 -28.26
N THR A 470 -32.58 30.22 -27.55
CA THR A 470 -33.94 30.20 -28.08
C THR A 470 -34.45 31.58 -28.48
N GLY A 471 -33.67 32.63 -28.24
CA GLY A 471 -34.07 34.03 -28.39
C GLY A 471 -35.03 34.54 -27.30
N LYS A 472 -35.41 33.70 -26.33
CA LYS A 472 -36.36 34.03 -25.26
C LYS A 472 -35.71 33.93 -23.90
N ALA A 473 -35.99 34.86 -23.00
CA ALA A 473 -35.47 34.80 -21.64
C ALA A 473 -36.00 33.56 -20.87
N PRO A 474 -35.19 32.90 -20.01
CA PRO A 474 -33.77 33.18 -19.77
C PRO A 474 -32.81 32.57 -20.81
N PHE A 475 -33.30 31.74 -21.74
CA PHE A 475 -32.56 31.02 -22.79
C PHE A 475 -32.16 31.90 -24.00
N ASN A 476 -31.94 33.19 -23.80
CA ASN A 476 -31.48 34.11 -24.84
C ASN A 476 -29.94 34.22 -24.90
N VAL A 477 -29.25 33.18 -24.42
CA VAL A 477 -27.79 33.07 -24.36
C VAL A 477 -27.37 31.67 -24.81
N ASP A 478 -26.25 31.57 -25.51
CA ASP A 478 -25.64 30.28 -25.83
C ASP A 478 -24.77 29.80 -24.67
N ARG A 479 -24.89 28.52 -24.32
CA ARG A 479 -24.00 27.82 -23.38
C ARG A 479 -23.15 26.82 -24.13
N SER A 480 -21.85 26.86 -23.89
CA SER A 480 -20.92 25.93 -24.55
C SER A 480 -20.72 24.66 -23.74
N GLY A 481 -20.97 24.70 -22.43
CA GLY A 481 -20.82 23.54 -21.55
C GLY A 481 -21.90 22.48 -21.77
N HIS A 482 -21.57 21.26 -21.37
CA HIS A 482 -22.47 20.12 -21.47
C HIS A 482 -23.08 19.80 -20.11
N TYR A 483 -24.40 19.69 -20.04
CA TYR A 483 -25.13 19.47 -18.80
C TYR A 483 -25.73 18.07 -18.79
N PRO A 484 -25.49 17.26 -17.74
CA PRO A 484 -26.11 15.95 -17.65
C PRO A 484 -27.62 16.09 -17.44
N LEU A 485 -28.39 15.35 -18.23
CA LEU A 485 -29.85 15.34 -18.20
C LEU A 485 -30.34 13.92 -18.46
N LEU A 486 -31.14 13.40 -17.53
CA LEU A 486 -31.66 12.03 -17.54
C LEU A 486 -30.57 10.95 -17.56
N GLN A 487 -30.92 9.79 -17.02
CA GLN A 487 -30.07 8.62 -17.03
C GLN A 487 -30.87 7.41 -17.51
N PHE A 488 -30.43 6.78 -18.57
CA PHE A 488 -30.93 5.49 -19.00
C PHE A 488 -30.15 4.37 -18.30
N GLN A 489 -30.87 3.37 -17.80
CA GLN A 489 -30.35 2.21 -17.09
C GLN A 489 -30.88 0.96 -17.79
N LYS A 490 -30.14 0.35 -18.72
CA LYS A 490 -30.47 -0.98 -19.29
C LYS A 490 -29.53 -1.35 -20.43
N PHE A 491 -28.45 -2.06 -20.09
CA PHE A 491 -27.56 -2.57 -21.12
C PHE A 491 -27.28 -4.06 -21.00
N GLU A 492 -27.18 -4.67 -19.81
CA GLU A 492 -26.60 -6.03 -19.70
C GLU A 492 -27.55 -7.18 -19.33
N PRO A 493 -27.38 -8.38 -19.93
CA PRO A 493 -28.08 -9.60 -19.53
C PRO A 493 -27.75 -10.00 -18.09
N GLY A 494 -28.75 -10.47 -17.33
CA GLY A 494 -28.56 -11.00 -15.98
C GLY A 494 -28.42 -9.95 -14.87
N LEU A 495 -28.41 -8.65 -15.19
CA LEU A 495 -28.88 -7.65 -14.24
C LEU A 495 -30.40 -7.79 -14.17
N SER A 496 -30.97 -7.87 -12.96
CA SER A 496 -32.42 -7.73 -12.85
C SER A 496 -32.75 -6.38 -13.45
N GLU A 497 -33.61 -6.43 -14.44
CA GLU A 497 -33.80 -5.38 -15.40
C GLU A 497 -33.99 -4.04 -14.69
N GLY A 498 -33.44 -2.96 -15.27
CA GLY A 498 -34.04 -1.66 -15.08
C GLY A 498 -35.49 -1.82 -15.49
N SER A 499 -36.37 -2.01 -14.53
CA SER A 499 -37.72 -2.50 -14.77
C SER A 499 -38.66 -1.56 -14.07
N ASP A 500 -39.53 -0.99 -14.88
CA ASP A 500 -40.47 -0.01 -14.39
C ASP A 500 -41.53 -0.71 -13.52
N ASP A 501 -41.66 -2.04 -13.55
CA ASP A 501 -42.56 -2.85 -12.70
C ASP A 501 -42.17 -2.91 -11.19
N HIS A 502 -41.18 -2.13 -10.75
CA HIS A 502 -40.61 -2.17 -9.40
C HIS A 502 -40.60 -0.78 -8.71
N TYR A 503 -40.81 -0.75 -7.39
CA TYR A 503 -40.91 0.48 -6.58
C TYR A 503 -39.57 1.20 -6.32
N ASP A 504 -38.43 0.55 -6.58
CA ASP A 504 -37.11 1.11 -6.25
C ASP A 504 -36.62 2.04 -7.37
N ARG A 505 -36.86 3.36 -7.23
CA ARG A 505 -36.50 4.41 -8.23
C ARG A 505 -35.08 4.30 -8.81
N PRO A 506 -34.00 3.98 -8.04
CA PRO A 506 -32.67 3.78 -8.60
C PRO A 506 -32.54 2.61 -9.58
N ARG A 507 -33.57 1.75 -9.70
CA ARG A 507 -33.59 0.55 -10.54
C ARG A 507 -34.66 0.61 -11.63
N THR A 508 -35.27 1.77 -11.89
CA THR A 508 -36.15 1.97 -13.05
C THR A 508 -35.32 2.12 -14.33
N THR A 509 -35.95 1.93 -15.49
CA THR A 509 -35.31 2.02 -16.80
C THR A 509 -34.73 3.42 -17.04
N PHE A 510 -35.49 4.45 -16.67
CA PHE A 510 -35.05 5.83 -16.70
C PHE A 510 -35.04 6.40 -15.29
N ARG A 511 -34.06 7.26 -15.04
CA ARG A 511 -33.89 7.93 -13.76
C ARG A 511 -33.67 9.42 -14.00
N ASP A 512 -34.19 10.24 -13.08
CA ASP A 512 -33.83 11.64 -13.07
C ASP A 512 -32.33 11.79 -12.80
N TYR A 513 -31.74 12.70 -13.54
CA TYR A 513 -30.36 13.11 -13.37
C TYR A 513 -30.31 14.62 -13.57
N HIS A 514 -30.70 15.35 -12.53
CA HIS A 514 -30.70 16.80 -12.44
C HIS A 514 -31.70 17.55 -13.34
N LEU A 515 -32.90 17.01 -13.58
CA LEU A 515 -34.01 17.78 -14.17
C LEU A 515 -34.29 19.07 -13.37
N ASP A 516 -34.02 19.08 -12.06
CA ASP A 516 -34.18 20.26 -11.20
C ASP A 516 -33.20 21.41 -11.52
N TRP A 517 -32.18 21.18 -12.34
CA TRP A 517 -31.31 22.23 -12.86
C TRP A 517 -31.96 22.98 -14.02
N LEU A 518 -32.86 22.33 -14.76
CA LEU A 518 -33.58 22.89 -15.91
C LEU A 518 -35.04 23.24 -15.63
N TYR A 519 -35.64 22.69 -14.56
CA TYR A 519 -37.02 22.93 -14.16
C TYR A 519 -37.12 23.42 -12.72
N ASN A 520 -37.83 24.52 -12.50
CA ASN A 520 -38.14 25.02 -11.16
C ASN A 520 -39.50 24.49 -10.70
N ASP A 521 -39.51 23.59 -9.71
CA ASP A 521 -40.78 23.04 -9.22
C ASP A 521 -41.69 24.10 -8.60
N SER A 522 -41.17 25.13 -7.93
CA SER A 522 -42.03 26.14 -7.30
C SER A 522 -42.70 27.05 -8.32
N SER A 523 -41.95 27.60 -9.28
CA SER A 523 -42.50 28.51 -10.31
C SER A 523 -43.13 27.78 -11.50
N LYS A 524 -42.91 26.46 -11.63
CA LYS A 524 -43.36 25.63 -12.75
C LYS A 524 -42.85 26.16 -14.11
N LEU A 525 -41.63 26.69 -14.14
CA LEU A 525 -40.98 27.24 -15.34
C LEU A 525 -39.62 26.59 -15.59
N PHE A 526 -39.23 26.51 -16.87
CA PHE A 526 -37.85 26.20 -17.23
C PHE A 526 -36.87 27.30 -16.80
N LYS A 527 -35.65 26.90 -16.46
CA LYS A 527 -34.55 27.79 -16.04
C LYS A 527 -33.22 27.31 -16.59
N ILE A 528 -32.21 28.18 -16.61
CA ILE A 528 -30.84 27.83 -16.99
C ILE A 528 -30.09 27.23 -15.79
N PRO A 529 -29.35 26.12 -15.96
CA PRO A 529 -28.44 25.58 -14.95
C PRO A 529 -27.31 26.56 -14.59
N SER A 530 -26.74 26.41 -13.39
CA SER A 530 -25.54 27.17 -13.00
C SER A 530 -24.37 26.88 -13.95
N ALA A 531 -23.50 27.88 -14.17
CA ALA A 531 -22.31 27.72 -15.00
C ALA A 531 -21.29 26.69 -14.43
N SER A 532 -21.39 26.40 -13.13
CA SER A 532 -20.61 25.36 -12.45
C SER A 532 -21.12 23.93 -12.65
N GLN A 533 -22.33 23.77 -13.23
CA GLN A 533 -23.02 22.49 -13.37
C GLN A 533 -22.70 21.72 -14.66
N THR A 534 -21.64 22.11 -15.36
CA THR A 534 -21.19 21.43 -16.58
C THR A 534 -20.49 20.10 -16.27
N PHE A 535 -20.51 19.17 -17.22
CA PHE A 535 -19.78 17.91 -17.20
C PHE A 535 -18.27 18.16 -17.17
N GLU A 536 -17.81 19.16 -17.92
CA GLU A 536 -16.42 19.59 -17.98
C GLU A 536 -15.90 19.93 -16.58
N ALA A 537 -16.61 20.79 -15.87
CA ALA A 537 -16.23 21.17 -14.53
C ALA A 537 -16.28 19.98 -13.57
N GLN A 538 -17.30 19.12 -13.67
CA GLN A 538 -17.63 18.09 -12.67
C GLN A 538 -16.96 16.73 -12.84
N CYS A 539 -16.71 16.32 -14.07
CA CYS A 539 -16.49 14.91 -14.39
C CYS A 539 -15.32 14.71 -15.36
N ALA A 540 -15.05 15.68 -16.25
CA ALA A 540 -14.09 15.49 -17.34
C ALA A 540 -12.69 15.10 -16.86
N ALA A 541 -12.23 15.59 -15.71
CA ALA A 541 -10.88 15.28 -15.21
C ALA A 541 -10.61 13.78 -15.00
N CYS A 542 -11.61 13.02 -14.55
CA CYS A 542 -11.48 11.56 -14.39
C CYS A 542 -11.84 10.79 -15.67
N HIS A 543 -12.28 11.49 -16.71
CA HIS A 543 -12.88 10.90 -17.92
C HIS A 543 -12.25 11.41 -19.22
N MET A 544 -11.16 12.16 -19.16
CA MET A 544 -10.38 12.61 -20.32
C MET A 544 -8.90 12.72 -19.92
N PRO A 545 -7.96 12.67 -20.87
CA PRO A 545 -6.54 12.66 -20.56
C PRO A 545 -6.01 14.08 -20.36
N GLY A 546 -5.14 14.26 -19.37
CA GLY A 546 -4.34 15.49 -19.24
C GLY A 546 -5.08 16.78 -18.90
N ILE A 547 -6.29 16.69 -18.34
CA ILE A 547 -7.20 17.82 -18.19
C ILE A 547 -6.74 18.87 -17.18
N ALA A 548 -6.83 20.12 -17.61
CA ALA A 548 -7.01 21.29 -16.76
C ALA A 548 -8.37 21.95 -17.05
N LEU A 549 -8.87 22.80 -16.15
CA LEU A 549 -10.01 23.66 -16.48
C LEU A 549 -9.52 25.00 -17.02
N LYS A 550 -10.13 25.45 -18.12
CA LYS A 550 -9.89 26.76 -18.71
C LYS A 550 -10.42 27.88 -17.80
N ALA A 551 -9.94 29.09 -18.04
CA ALA A 551 -10.54 30.28 -17.44
C ALA A 551 -12.05 30.36 -17.79
N PRO A 552 -12.90 30.92 -16.89
CA PRO A 552 -14.33 31.01 -17.17
C PRO A 552 -14.62 31.78 -18.46
N ASN A 553 -15.56 31.28 -19.26
CA ASN A 553 -16.07 32.01 -20.42
C ASN A 553 -16.98 33.19 -20.01
N ALA A 554 -17.53 33.91 -20.99
CA ALA A 554 -18.41 35.07 -20.73
C ALA A 554 -19.67 34.72 -19.92
N GLN A 555 -20.11 33.46 -19.95
CA GLN A 555 -21.26 32.93 -19.22
C GLN A 555 -20.86 32.30 -17.86
N GLY A 556 -19.57 32.40 -17.49
CA GLY A 556 -18.99 31.87 -16.26
C GLY A 556 -18.72 30.36 -16.28
N GLU A 557 -18.86 29.70 -17.43
CA GLU A 557 -18.62 28.25 -17.56
C GLU A 557 -17.13 27.97 -17.61
N ARG A 558 -16.69 26.91 -16.92
CA ARG A 558 -15.33 26.39 -17.01
C ARG A 558 -15.33 25.13 -17.84
N LEU A 559 -14.77 25.24 -19.04
CA LEU A 559 -14.60 24.11 -19.95
C LEU A 559 -13.31 23.36 -19.61
N ALA A 560 -13.24 22.11 -20.03
CA ALA A 560 -12.02 21.32 -19.93
C ALA A 560 -11.04 21.78 -21.03
N ASP A 561 -9.75 21.63 -20.78
CA ASP A 561 -8.68 21.79 -21.76
C ASP A 561 -8.44 20.43 -22.41
N GLY A 562 -8.68 20.31 -23.71
CA GLY A 562 -8.52 19.06 -24.45
C GLY A 562 -7.09 18.87 -24.99
N ILE A 563 -6.80 17.68 -25.50
CA ILE A 563 -5.53 17.42 -26.19
C ILE A 563 -5.71 17.69 -27.68
N GLU A 564 -5.18 18.82 -28.16
CA GLU A 564 -5.30 19.29 -29.56
C GLU A 564 -4.49 18.46 -30.58
N ASP A 565 -3.36 17.85 -30.19
CA ASP A 565 -2.44 17.13 -31.12
C ASP A 565 -2.83 15.65 -31.36
N ASP A 566 -4.04 15.23 -30.97
CA ASP A 566 -4.54 13.90 -31.32
C ASP A 566 -5.24 13.89 -32.69
N THR A 567 -4.53 13.42 -33.71
CA THR A 567 -5.05 13.29 -35.08
C THR A 567 -6.33 12.42 -35.23
N ASN A 568 -6.66 11.60 -34.24
CA ASN A 568 -7.88 10.78 -34.20
C ASN A 568 -8.89 11.27 -33.14
N GLY A 569 -8.77 12.51 -32.69
CA GLY A 569 -9.69 13.13 -31.73
C GLY A 569 -11.16 13.00 -32.15
N GLU A 570 -12.02 12.85 -31.14
CA GLU A 570 -13.41 12.46 -31.34
C GLU A 570 -14.39 13.63 -31.36
N PHE A 571 -14.18 14.63 -30.50
CA PHE A 571 -15.09 15.74 -30.28
C PHE A 571 -14.32 16.98 -29.85
N ASP A 572 -14.75 18.14 -30.33
CA ASP A 572 -14.24 19.46 -29.92
C ASP A 572 -14.97 19.87 -28.63
N ILE A 573 -14.40 19.51 -27.47
CA ILE A 573 -15.03 19.73 -26.16
C ILE A 573 -14.70 21.12 -25.59
N ASP A 574 -13.62 21.73 -26.05
CA ASP A 574 -13.07 22.98 -25.54
C ASP A 574 -13.30 24.18 -26.46
N GLY A 575 -13.91 23.95 -27.63
CA GLY A 575 -14.51 24.94 -28.52
C GLY A 575 -13.51 25.68 -29.39
N ASP A 576 -12.32 25.13 -29.60
CA ASP A 576 -11.24 25.77 -30.36
C ASP A 576 -11.22 25.38 -31.86
N GLY A 577 -12.07 24.44 -32.26
CA GLY A 577 -12.19 23.92 -33.62
C GLY A 577 -11.38 22.65 -33.90
N ALA A 578 -10.54 22.21 -32.98
CA ALA A 578 -9.83 20.94 -33.03
C ALA A 578 -10.62 19.85 -32.29
N LYS A 579 -10.50 18.59 -32.72
CA LYS A 579 -11.10 17.47 -31.98
C LYS A 579 -10.12 16.97 -30.95
N ASN A 580 -10.59 16.75 -29.73
CA ASN A 580 -9.76 16.27 -28.64
C ASN A 580 -9.92 14.75 -28.44
N GLU A 581 -8.91 14.14 -27.81
CA GLU A 581 -9.01 12.77 -27.30
C GLU A 581 -10.02 12.71 -26.15
N LEU A 582 -11.13 11.99 -26.35
CA LEU A 582 -12.06 11.67 -25.28
C LEU A 582 -11.59 10.44 -24.51
N ASN A 583 -12.04 10.32 -23.26
CA ASN A 583 -11.82 9.14 -22.40
C ASN A 583 -10.42 9.03 -21.79
N VAL A 584 -10.22 8.02 -20.94
CA VAL A 584 -8.94 7.79 -20.28
C VAL A 584 -7.93 7.27 -21.31
N GLY A 585 -6.93 8.11 -21.60
CA GLY A 585 -5.90 7.89 -22.62
C GLY A 585 -4.62 7.27 -22.06
N CYS A 586 -3.63 7.04 -22.94
CA CYS A 586 -2.30 6.56 -22.52
C CYS A 586 -1.67 7.51 -21.50
N GLU A 587 -1.74 8.81 -21.78
CA GLU A 587 -1.05 9.84 -21.00
C GLU A 587 -1.74 10.14 -19.65
N THR A 588 -2.98 9.66 -19.43
CA THR A 588 -3.59 9.67 -18.08
C THR A 588 -2.77 8.83 -17.10
N CYS A 589 -2.24 7.70 -17.55
CA CYS A 589 -1.47 6.76 -16.70
C CYS A 589 0.05 6.93 -16.85
N HIS A 590 0.51 7.40 -18.00
CA HIS A 590 1.93 7.51 -18.33
C HIS A 590 2.49 8.94 -18.24
N GLY A 591 1.61 9.94 -18.16
CA GLY A 591 1.95 11.35 -18.15
C GLY A 591 2.19 11.90 -19.56
N PRO A 592 2.45 13.22 -19.66
CA PRO A 592 2.71 13.88 -20.94
C PRO A 592 3.94 13.29 -21.67
N GLY A 593 3.77 12.99 -22.94
CA GLY A 593 4.72 12.23 -23.76
C GLY A 593 5.69 13.05 -24.60
N SER A 594 5.63 14.39 -24.59
CA SER A 594 6.46 15.24 -25.46
C SER A 594 7.96 14.99 -25.29
N ASP A 595 8.45 14.90 -24.04
CA ASP A 595 9.86 14.61 -23.74
C ASP A 595 10.27 13.23 -24.28
N HIS A 596 9.42 12.23 -24.03
CA HIS A 596 9.64 10.86 -24.46
C HIS A 596 9.70 10.73 -25.98
N ALA A 597 8.83 11.43 -26.70
CA ALA A 597 8.79 11.45 -28.15
C ALA A 597 10.00 12.17 -28.76
N ALA A 598 10.53 13.20 -28.09
CA ALA A 598 11.62 14.03 -28.61
C ALA A 598 13.03 13.48 -28.31
N LEU A 599 13.22 12.77 -27.20
CA LEU A 599 14.55 12.33 -26.76
C LEU A 599 15.01 11.04 -27.44
N ALA A 600 16.27 10.98 -27.89
CA ALA A 600 16.84 9.82 -28.60
C ALA A 600 16.79 8.49 -27.80
N ALA A 601 16.92 8.56 -26.47
CA ALA A 601 16.79 7.40 -25.57
C ALA A 601 15.34 7.12 -25.15
N ARG A 602 14.39 7.95 -25.58
CA ARG A 602 12.96 7.90 -25.21
C ARG A 602 12.77 7.71 -23.70
N ARG A 603 13.54 8.48 -22.93
CA ARG A 603 13.47 8.57 -21.45
C ARG A 603 12.35 9.52 -21.02
N ARG A 604 12.10 9.67 -19.72
CA ARG A 604 11.12 10.62 -19.15
C ARG A 604 9.65 10.35 -19.48
N ILE A 605 9.22 9.11 -19.26
CA ILE A 605 7.80 8.73 -19.21
C ILE A 605 7.56 7.83 -18.01
N VAL A 606 6.38 7.92 -17.41
CA VAL A 606 6.03 7.06 -16.27
C VAL A 606 5.84 5.63 -16.77
N SER A 607 6.44 4.68 -16.07
CA SER A 607 6.25 3.24 -16.25
C SER A 607 5.64 2.68 -14.96
N PRO A 608 4.31 2.49 -14.90
CA PRO A 608 3.59 2.10 -13.67
C PRO A 608 4.20 0.90 -12.92
N SER A 609 4.60 -0.16 -13.65
CA SER A 609 5.19 -1.37 -13.07
C SER A 609 6.59 -1.18 -12.47
N LYS A 610 7.20 -0.01 -12.65
CA LYS A 610 8.53 0.37 -12.14
C LYS A 610 8.45 1.41 -11.01
N LEU A 611 7.25 1.84 -10.65
CA LEU A 611 7.01 2.68 -9.47
C LEU A 611 6.96 1.82 -8.21
N SER A 612 7.14 2.49 -7.06
CA SER A 612 6.68 1.95 -5.77
C SER A 612 5.18 1.59 -5.87
N PRO A 613 4.72 0.52 -5.20
CA PRO A 613 3.34 0.06 -5.31
C PRO A 613 2.33 1.14 -4.87
N GLU A 614 2.65 1.93 -3.84
CA GLU A 614 1.88 3.10 -3.40
C GLU A 614 1.71 4.14 -4.52
N ARG A 615 2.79 4.53 -5.22
CA ARG A 615 2.73 5.49 -6.33
C ARG A 615 1.98 4.95 -7.54
N GLU A 616 2.14 3.66 -7.85
CA GLU A 616 1.35 3.08 -8.94
C GLU A 616 -0.14 3.10 -8.60
N ASN A 617 -0.51 2.73 -7.38
CA ASN A 617 -1.90 2.77 -6.95
C ASN A 617 -2.48 4.20 -7.02
N MET A 618 -1.65 5.23 -6.81
CA MET A 618 -2.10 6.62 -6.96
C MET A 618 -2.54 7.01 -8.37
N ILE A 619 -2.02 6.35 -9.40
CA ILE A 619 -2.51 6.53 -10.77
C ILE A 619 -4.00 6.15 -10.86
N CYS A 620 -4.40 5.09 -10.15
CA CYS A 620 -5.79 4.62 -10.13
C CYS A 620 -6.65 5.41 -9.13
N ALA A 621 -6.11 5.67 -7.94
CA ALA A 621 -6.79 6.37 -6.86
C ALA A 621 -7.28 7.78 -7.25
N SER A 622 -6.58 8.44 -8.17
CA SER A 622 -6.96 9.77 -8.67
C SER A 622 -8.39 9.79 -9.25
N CYS A 623 -8.91 8.65 -9.72
CA CYS A 623 -10.29 8.50 -10.18
C CYS A 623 -11.13 7.53 -9.34
N HIS A 624 -10.50 6.58 -8.63
CA HIS A 624 -11.15 5.46 -7.93
C HIS A 624 -11.17 5.60 -6.40
N ASP A 625 -11.34 6.83 -5.87
CA ASP A 625 -11.32 7.10 -4.42
C ASP A 625 -12.26 8.20 -3.89
N ARG A 626 -13.13 8.82 -4.71
CA ARG A 626 -14.03 9.91 -4.30
C ARG A 626 -13.44 11.10 -3.49
N PRO A 627 -12.27 11.68 -3.84
CA PRO A 627 -11.72 12.84 -3.13
C PRO A 627 -12.43 14.16 -3.47
N GLN A 628 -12.45 15.15 -2.59
CA GLN A 628 -12.73 16.54 -3.01
C GLN A 628 -11.43 17.26 -3.33
N GLY A 629 -11.38 17.93 -4.48
CA GLY A 629 -10.21 18.67 -4.94
C GLY A 629 -9.99 20.02 -4.25
N ASN A 630 -8.83 20.62 -4.54
CA ASN A 630 -8.45 21.99 -4.17
C ASN A 630 -8.75 23.02 -5.28
N GLY A 631 -9.41 22.60 -6.36
CA GLY A 631 -9.73 23.44 -7.51
C GLY A 631 -10.54 24.70 -7.17
N SER A 632 -10.46 25.69 -8.05
CA SER A 632 -11.02 27.04 -7.86
C SER A 632 -12.55 27.10 -7.91
N VAL A 633 -13.21 25.99 -8.23
CA VAL A 633 -14.65 25.93 -8.44
C VAL A 633 -15.37 25.49 -7.16
N ALA A 634 -15.59 26.46 -6.27
CA ALA A 634 -15.99 26.27 -4.86
C ALA A 634 -17.31 25.54 -4.61
N ASP A 635 -18.27 25.58 -5.54
CA ASP A 635 -19.63 25.04 -5.32
C ASP A 635 -19.75 23.52 -5.48
N LEU A 636 -18.63 22.86 -5.71
CA LEU A 636 -18.65 21.52 -6.22
C LEU A 636 -18.15 20.58 -5.16
N LYS A 637 -19.09 19.85 -4.55
CA LYS A 637 -18.85 18.64 -3.75
C LYS A 637 -18.30 17.51 -4.66
N LYS A 638 -17.31 17.83 -5.49
CA LYS A 638 -16.74 17.03 -6.56
C LYS A 638 -15.96 15.88 -5.99
N ASP A 639 -16.02 14.76 -6.68
CA ASP A 639 -15.18 13.60 -6.44
C ASP A 639 -13.96 13.61 -7.38
N VAL A 640 -13.28 14.77 -7.49
CA VAL A 640 -12.21 15.04 -8.46
C VAL A 640 -11.03 15.78 -7.80
N PRO A 641 -9.79 15.27 -7.92
CA PRO A 641 -8.62 15.82 -7.24
C PRO A 641 -7.91 16.92 -8.06
N PHE A 642 -8.56 18.05 -8.31
CA PHE A 642 -7.87 19.21 -8.92
C PHE A 642 -6.94 19.89 -7.92
N ASP A 643 -5.76 20.36 -8.37
CA ASP A 643 -4.94 21.31 -7.61
C ASP A 643 -5.57 22.72 -7.59
N SER A 644 -4.95 23.67 -6.88
CA SER A 644 -5.41 25.06 -6.79
C SER A 644 -5.35 25.83 -8.12
N GLN A 645 -4.73 25.26 -9.15
CA GLN A 645 -4.66 25.79 -10.51
C GLN A 645 -5.60 25.04 -11.47
N ASP A 646 -6.53 24.26 -10.93
CA ASP A 646 -7.48 23.43 -11.67
C ASP A 646 -6.83 22.39 -12.60
N ARG A 647 -5.66 21.85 -12.23
CA ARG A 647 -4.97 20.79 -12.98
C ARG A 647 -5.15 19.43 -12.31
N PHE A 648 -5.37 18.41 -13.14
CA PHE A 648 -5.41 17.02 -12.68
C PHE A 648 -4.00 16.51 -12.31
N PRO A 649 -3.85 15.64 -11.29
CA PRO A 649 -2.54 15.13 -10.88
C PRO A 649 -1.84 14.37 -12.01
N LYS A 650 -0.57 14.72 -12.23
CA LYS A 650 0.32 13.93 -13.09
C LYS A 650 0.58 12.56 -12.43
N PRO A 651 0.70 11.47 -13.22
CA PRO A 651 0.97 10.15 -12.66
C PRO A 651 2.37 10.06 -12.04
N GLY A 652 2.53 9.12 -11.09
CA GLY A 652 3.81 8.86 -10.43
C GLY A 652 4.11 9.75 -9.22
N ILE A 653 3.19 10.63 -8.81
CA ILE A 653 3.27 11.37 -7.54
C ILE A 653 3.04 10.45 -6.33
N SER A 654 3.59 10.80 -5.17
CA SER A 654 3.27 10.14 -3.91
C SER A 654 1.85 10.45 -3.47
N ARG A 655 1.28 9.55 -2.68
CA ARG A 655 0.01 9.77 -2.01
C ARG A 655 0.10 10.97 -1.07
N SER A 656 1.21 11.10 -0.33
CA SER A 656 1.45 12.24 0.56
C SER A 656 1.36 13.59 -0.17
N PHE A 657 1.91 13.70 -1.39
CA PHE A 657 1.83 14.90 -2.21
C PHE A 657 0.42 15.10 -2.81
N TRP A 658 -0.20 14.04 -3.31
CA TRP A 658 -1.57 14.08 -3.82
C TRP A 658 -2.55 14.63 -2.77
N LEU A 659 -2.47 14.12 -1.53
CA LEU A 659 -3.33 14.54 -0.42
C LEU A 659 -3.20 16.03 -0.09
N THR A 660 -2.00 16.60 -0.14
CA THR A 660 -1.77 18.00 0.24
C THR A 660 -2.03 18.96 -0.89
N SER A 661 -1.68 18.59 -2.12
CA SER A 661 -1.69 19.52 -3.25
C SER A 661 -2.99 19.46 -4.04
N HIS A 662 -3.67 18.31 -4.06
CA HIS A 662 -4.80 18.06 -4.95
C HIS A 662 -6.12 17.78 -4.23
N THR A 663 -6.15 17.68 -2.91
CA THR A 663 -7.38 17.34 -2.17
C THR A 663 -7.65 18.24 -0.97
N SER A 664 -8.91 18.63 -0.81
CA SER A 664 -9.49 19.27 0.38
C SER A 664 -10.23 18.24 1.25
N ARG A 665 -10.85 17.23 0.62
CA ARG A 665 -11.32 16.00 1.28
C ARG A 665 -10.57 14.82 0.68
N LYS A 666 -9.85 14.11 1.54
CA LYS A 666 -8.79 13.18 1.18
C LYS A 666 -9.25 11.81 0.63
N GLY A 667 -10.56 11.56 0.64
CA GLY A 667 -11.18 10.31 0.24
C GLY A 667 -12.72 10.42 0.30
N PRO A 668 -13.45 9.28 0.34
CA PRO A 668 -14.91 9.29 0.39
C PRO A 668 -15.46 9.91 1.67
N ALA A 669 -16.71 10.37 1.65
CA ALA A 669 -17.37 10.84 2.86
C ALA A 669 -17.86 9.67 3.73
N THR A 670 -18.10 9.90 5.03
CA THR A 670 -18.65 8.89 5.96
C THR A 670 -19.94 8.24 5.43
N GLY A 671 -20.79 9.01 4.74
CA GLY A 671 -22.03 8.53 4.13
C GLY A 671 -21.85 7.62 2.91
N ASP A 672 -20.63 7.55 2.37
CA ASP A 672 -20.27 6.67 1.24
C ASP A 672 -19.90 5.25 1.70
N PHE A 673 -19.92 4.98 3.00
CA PHE A 673 -19.69 3.64 3.55
C PHE A 673 -20.98 3.07 4.16
N TRP A 674 -21.02 1.74 4.27
CA TRP A 674 -22.01 1.07 5.10
C TRP A 674 -21.79 1.41 6.58
N SER A 675 -22.73 1.02 7.44
CA SER A 675 -22.70 1.39 8.86
C SER A 675 -21.56 0.75 9.64
N ASP A 676 -20.87 -0.24 9.06
CA ASP A 676 -19.60 -0.79 9.56
C ASP A 676 -18.38 0.10 9.28
N GLN A 677 -18.53 1.11 8.40
CA GLN A 677 -17.50 2.02 7.90
C GLN A 677 -16.35 1.34 7.15
N VAL A 678 -16.37 0.02 7.00
CA VAL A 678 -15.34 -0.74 6.29
C VAL A 678 -15.71 -0.87 4.82
N HIS A 679 -16.95 -1.22 4.49
CA HIS A 679 -17.31 -1.52 3.11
C HIS A 679 -17.91 -0.32 2.41
N SER A 680 -17.45 -0.09 1.19
CA SER A 680 -17.95 0.97 0.33
C SER A 680 -19.40 0.73 -0.12
N LYS A 681 -20.16 1.81 -0.23
CA LYS A 681 -21.58 1.84 -0.62
C LYS A 681 -21.83 2.64 -1.90
N SER A 682 -21.05 3.68 -2.15
CA SER A 682 -21.19 4.59 -3.29
C SER A 682 -20.27 4.18 -4.45
N HIS A 683 -20.43 4.85 -5.60
CA HIS A 683 -19.66 4.54 -6.80
C HIS A 683 -18.16 4.87 -6.64
N HIS A 684 -17.30 4.10 -7.31
CA HIS A 684 -15.84 4.27 -7.48
C HIS A 684 -14.97 4.44 -6.21
N GLN A 685 -15.19 3.61 -5.19
CA GLN A 685 -14.38 3.59 -3.95
C GLN A 685 -13.40 2.40 -3.87
N GLN A 686 -12.93 1.89 -5.01
CA GLN A 686 -12.07 0.71 -5.02
C GLN A 686 -10.76 0.94 -4.27
N TYR A 687 -10.18 2.15 -4.34
CA TYR A 687 -8.93 2.45 -3.64
C TYR A 687 -9.12 2.55 -2.13
N ALA A 688 -10.14 3.28 -1.66
CA ALA A 688 -10.54 3.31 -0.25
C ALA A 688 -10.72 1.91 0.34
N ASP A 689 -11.35 0.99 -0.40
CA ASP A 689 -11.47 -0.42 0.00
C ASP A 689 -10.11 -1.15 0.00
N PHE A 690 -9.29 -0.93 -1.03
CA PHE A 690 -7.99 -1.57 -1.19
C PHE A 690 -6.99 -1.17 -0.09
N LEU A 691 -6.97 0.10 0.33
CA LEU A 691 -6.15 0.59 1.46
C LEU A 691 -6.41 -0.18 2.76
N LYS A 692 -7.65 -0.63 2.98
CA LYS A 692 -8.06 -1.40 4.17
C LYS A 692 -7.81 -2.91 4.01
N SER A 693 -7.27 -3.34 2.87
CA SER A 693 -6.95 -4.74 2.59
C SER A 693 -5.51 -5.08 2.99
N SER A 694 -5.25 -6.35 3.31
CA SER A 694 -3.89 -6.85 3.53
C SER A 694 -3.08 -6.93 2.23
N HIS A 695 -3.69 -6.76 1.06
CA HIS A 695 -2.98 -6.71 -0.21
C HIS A 695 -2.20 -5.40 -0.40
N TYR A 696 -2.69 -4.30 0.17
CA TYR A 696 -2.00 -3.01 0.11
C TYR A 696 -0.70 -3.01 0.90
N ARG A 697 -0.73 -3.54 2.13
CA ARG A 697 0.44 -3.65 3.01
C ARG A 697 0.53 -5.00 3.70
N ASN A 698 1.65 -5.69 3.50
CA ASN A 698 1.98 -6.97 4.11
C ASN A 698 3.51 -7.21 4.03
N ASP A 699 3.96 -8.35 4.55
CA ASP A 699 5.38 -8.72 4.63
C ASP A 699 5.85 -9.60 3.46
N ARG A 700 5.02 -9.88 2.44
CA ARG A 700 5.34 -10.80 1.34
C ARG A 700 5.42 -10.08 0.00
N ARG A 701 4.31 -9.50 -0.44
CA ARG A 701 4.19 -8.80 -1.73
C ARG A 701 3.21 -7.65 -1.58
N LEU A 702 3.67 -6.45 -1.83
CA LEU A 702 2.85 -5.24 -1.88
C LEU A 702 2.17 -5.19 -3.25
N LEU A 703 0.85 -5.33 -3.29
CA LEU A 703 0.10 -5.39 -4.54
C LEU A 703 -0.26 -3.98 -5.03
N ALA A 704 -0.31 -3.84 -6.35
CA ALA A 704 -0.96 -2.72 -7.01
C ALA A 704 -2.20 -3.15 -7.79
N CYS A 705 -3.05 -2.20 -8.19
CA CYS A 705 -4.23 -2.49 -9.02
C CYS A 705 -3.86 -3.27 -10.29
N SER A 706 -2.72 -2.94 -10.91
CA SER A 706 -2.22 -3.58 -12.12
C SER A 706 -1.73 -5.03 -11.93
N ASP A 707 -1.59 -5.53 -10.69
CA ASP A 707 -1.32 -6.95 -10.44
C ASP A 707 -2.54 -7.80 -10.79
N CYS A 708 -3.75 -7.24 -10.68
CA CYS A 708 -5.02 -7.94 -10.96
C CYS A 708 -5.67 -7.48 -12.28
N HIS A 709 -5.43 -6.24 -12.71
CA HIS A 709 -6.02 -5.66 -13.91
C HIS A 709 -5.03 -5.54 -15.09
N ASP A 710 -5.50 -5.79 -16.31
CA ASP A 710 -4.82 -5.58 -17.60
C ASP A 710 -5.41 -4.38 -18.35
N LEU A 711 -4.84 -3.20 -18.10
CA LEU A 711 -5.34 -1.94 -18.63
C LEU A 711 -5.22 -1.80 -20.16
N HIS A 712 -4.45 -2.66 -20.83
CA HIS A 712 -4.25 -2.60 -22.28
C HIS A 712 -5.09 -3.62 -23.05
N ALA A 713 -5.86 -4.47 -22.36
CA ALA A 713 -6.61 -5.57 -22.95
C ALA A 713 -5.75 -6.47 -23.86
N THR A 714 -4.54 -6.80 -23.42
CA THR A 714 -3.54 -7.57 -24.19
C THR A 714 -3.88 -9.05 -24.36
N ARG A 715 -4.90 -9.56 -23.65
CA ARG A 715 -5.43 -10.91 -23.87
C ARG A 715 -6.09 -11.02 -25.26
N SER A 716 -5.30 -11.42 -26.24
CA SER A 716 -5.79 -11.83 -27.57
C SER A 716 -6.45 -13.22 -27.48
N GLY A 717 -7.67 -13.35 -28.02
CA GLY A 717 -8.29 -14.66 -28.29
C GLY A 717 -9.33 -15.19 -27.30
N GLN A 718 -9.61 -14.52 -26.18
CA GLN A 718 -10.73 -14.91 -25.30
C GLN A 718 -12.01 -14.11 -25.60
N ASN A 719 -13.18 -14.65 -25.25
CA ASN A 719 -14.44 -13.95 -25.38
C ASN A 719 -14.48 -12.76 -24.41
N LEU A 720 -13.95 -11.61 -24.84
CA LEU A 720 -13.75 -10.42 -24.02
C LEU A 720 -15.06 -9.82 -23.46
N THR A 721 -16.24 -10.27 -23.92
CA THR A 721 -17.53 -9.91 -23.31
C THR A 721 -17.65 -10.37 -21.86
N GLU A 722 -16.93 -11.42 -21.45
CA GLU A 722 -16.88 -11.88 -20.06
C GLU A 722 -15.87 -11.09 -19.20
N TYR A 723 -14.96 -10.33 -19.82
CA TYR A 723 -13.79 -9.69 -19.18
C TYR A 723 -13.83 -8.16 -19.21
N ARG A 724 -15.02 -7.57 -19.13
CA ARG A 724 -15.24 -6.11 -19.18
C ARG A 724 -14.51 -5.28 -18.13
N HIS A 725 -14.10 -5.92 -17.04
CA HIS A 725 -13.35 -5.30 -15.95
C HIS A 725 -11.83 -5.38 -16.16
N ASN A 726 -11.38 -5.82 -17.35
CA ASN A 726 -9.98 -5.88 -17.72
C ASN A 726 -9.14 -6.68 -16.70
N LEU A 727 -9.56 -7.90 -16.38
CA LEU A 727 -8.86 -8.72 -15.39
C LEU A 727 -7.78 -9.58 -16.05
N ARG A 728 -6.66 -9.77 -15.35
CA ARG A 728 -5.53 -10.59 -15.84
C ARG A 728 -5.84 -12.09 -15.93
N ALA A 729 -6.90 -12.55 -15.28
CA ALA A 729 -7.41 -13.91 -15.32
C ALA A 729 -8.87 -13.95 -14.89
N ASP A 730 -9.54 -15.05 -15.20
CA ASP A 730 -10.96 -15.24 -14.89
C ASP A 730 -11.18 -15.28 -13.38
N PRO A 731 -11.95 -14.34 -12.80
CA PRO A 731 -12.29 -14.40 -11.39
C PRO A 731 -13.32 -15.49 -11.09
N ALA A 732 -14.15 -15.91 -12.06
CA ALA A 732 -15.22 -16.87 -11.85
C ALA A 732 -14.70 -18.30 -11.65
N THR A 733 -13.57 -18.63 -12.25
CA THR A 733 -12.88 -19.93 -12.05
C THR A 733 -11.90 -19.90 -10.87
N GLY A 734 -11.72 -18.75 -10.20
CA GLY A 734 -10.70 -18.55 -9.17
C GLY A 734 -9.27 -18.38 -9.70
N ALA A 735 -9.05 -18.48 -11.02
CA ALA A 735 -7.73 -18.40 -11.64
C ALA A 735 -7.01 -17.07 -11.34
N LEU A 736 -7.75 -15.97 -11.17
CA LEU A 736 -7.16 -14.68 -10.76
C LEU A 736 -6.46 -14.76 -9.40
N CYS A 737 -7.13 -15.37 -8.42
CA CYS A 737 -6.63 -15.49 -7.05
C CYS A 737 -5.55 -16.58 -6.93
N ALA A 738 -5.69 -17.66 -7.70
CA ALA A 738 -4.78 -18.81 -7.70
C ALA A 738 -3.34 -18.46 -8.15
N ARG A 739 -3.14 -17.30 -8.78
CA ARG A 739 -1.80 -16.77 -9.11
C ARG A 739 -0.91 -16.55 -7.89
N CYS A 740 -1.51 -16.34 -6.72
CA CYS A 740 -0.79 -16.18 -5.45
C CYS A 740 -1.30 -17.12 -4.35
N HIS A 741 -2.54 -17.60 -4.43
CA HIS A 741 -3.17 -18.42 -3.40
C HIS A 741 -3.37 -19.86 -3.88
N THR A 742 -2.49 -20.77 -3.45
CA THR A 742 -2.70 -22.21 -3.65
C THR A 742 -3.62 -22.73 -2.56
N VAL A 743 -4.91 -22.88 -2.88
CA VAL A 743 -5.96 -23.27 -1.93
C VAL A 743 -6.87 -24.31 -2.56
N ASP A 744 -7.07 -25.45 -1.91
CA ASP A 744 -8.16 -26.37 -2.24
C ASP A 744 -9.49 -25.79 -1.74
N LEU A 745 -10.41 -25.50 -2.67
CA LEU A 745 -11.64 -24.78 -2.35
C LEU A 745 -12.52 -25.56 -1.36
N GLY A 746 -12.65 -26.88 -1.56
CA GLY A 746 -13.50 -27.74 -0.73
C GLY A 746 -13.03 -27.78 0.72
N SER A 747 -11.76 -28.14 0.93
CA SER A 747 -11.12 -28.17 2.25
C SER A 747 -11.13 -26.79 2.91
N HIS A 748 -10.90 -25.72 2.13
CA HIS A 748 -10.95 -24.35 2.64
C HIS A 748 -12.34 -23.99 3.15
N THR A 749 -13.39 -24.23 2.36
CA THR A 749 -14.77 -23.93 2.78
C THR A 749 -15.21 -24.82 3.93
N GLN A 750 -14.81 -26.09 3.95
CA GLN A 750 -15.09 -27.00 5.06
C GLN A 750 -14.48 -26.45 6.36
N ALA A 751 -13.24 -25.95 6.31
CA ALA A 751 -12.56 -25.39 7.47
C ALA A 751 -13.12 -24.01 7.89
N LYS A 752 -13.51 -23.15 6.95
CA LYS A 752 -13.91 -21.76 7.25
C LYS A 752 -15.40 -21.59 7.54
N VAL A 753 -16.26 -22.39 6.91
CA VAL A 753 -17.72 -22.28 7.03
C VAL A 753 -18.41 -23.60 7.36
N GLY A 754 -17.65 -24.68 7.60
CA GLY A 754 -18.18 -25.96 8.07
C GLY A 754 -18.82 -26.84 7.00
N VAL A 755 -18.75 -26.44 5.74
CA VAL A 755 -19.36 -27.15 4.60
C VAL A 755 -18.38 -27.17 3.43
N ASP A 756 -18.17 -28.36 2.88
CA ASP A 756 -17.44 -28.58 1.63
C ASP A 756 -18.27 -28.11 0.43
N HIS A 757 -17.71 -27.19 -0.36
CA HIS A 757 -18.30 -26.66 -1.59
C HIS A 757 -17.57 -27.13 -2.85
N SER A 758 -16.76 -28.20 -2.78
CA SER A 758 -16.01 -28.76 -3.93
C SER A 758 -16.91 -29.16 -5.11
N SER A 759 -18.16 -29.54 -4.84
CA SER A 759 -19.16 -29.91 -5.86
C SER A 759 -20.04 -28.75 -6.33
N ALA A 760 -19.93 -27.57 -5.72
CA ALA A 760 -20.79 -26.43 -6.01
C ALA A 760 -20.22 -25.59 -7.17
N SER A 761 -20.81 -25.71 -8.36
CA SER A 761 -20.37 -25.00 -9.58
C SER A 761 -20.46 -23.47 -9.51
N ASP A 762 -21.22 -22.92 -8.55
CA ASP A 762 -21.43 -21.47 -8.39
C ASP A 762 -20.53 -20.83 -7.32
N VAL A 763 -19.62 -21.59 -6.68
CA VAL A 763 -18.72 -21.07 -5.64
C VAL A 763 -17.35 -20.73 -6.23
N SER A 764 -16.93 -19.49 -6.04
CA SER A 764 -15.58 -19.02 -6.36
C SER A 764 -15.09 -18.01 -5.34
N CYS A 765 -13.79 -17.73 -5.34
CA CYS A 765 -13.15 -16.82 -4.39
C CYS A 765 -13.87 -15.47 -4.34
N VAL A 766 -14.16 -14.88 -5.51
CA VAL A 766 -14.74 -13.53 -5.60
C VAL A 766 -16.20 -13.45 -5.17
N GLN A 767 -16.97 -14.55 -5.25
CA GLN A 767 -18.37 -14.55 -4.79
C GLN A 767 -18.47 -14.35 -3.27
N CYS A 768 -17.50 -14.86 -2.52
CA CYS A 768 -17.43 -14.68 -1.07
C CYS A 768 -16.61 -13.45 -0.66
N HIS A 769 -15.42 -13.27 -1.24
CA HIS A 769 -14.45 -12.27 -0.81
C HIS A 769 -14.65 -10.88 -1.45
N MET A 770 -15.36 -10.79 -2.57
CA MET A 770 -15.54 -9.55 -3.34
C MET A 770 -17.01 -9.29 -3.65
N THR A 771 -17.86 -9.44 -2.62
CA THR A 771 -19.30 -9.17 -2.73
C THR A 771 -19.55 -7.76 -3.26
N LYS A 772 -20.57 -7.59 -4.11
CA LYS A 772 -20.90 -6.29 -4.70
C LYS A 772 -21.66 -5.40 -3.72
N THR A 773 -20.93 -4.67 -2.88
CA THR A 773 -21.47 -3.77 -1.85
C THR A 773 -21.72 -2.36 -2.35
N ALA A 774 -21.00 -1.92 -3.37
CA ALA A 774 -21.04 -0.55 -3.87
C ALA A 774 -21.91 -0.43 -5.12
N MET A 775 -22.58 0.71 -5.25
CA MET A 775 -23.59 0.97 -6.28
C MET A 775 -23.12 2.07 -7.24
N SER A 776 -23.09 1.75 -8.54
CA SER A 776 -23.00 2.72 -9.63
C SER A 776 -24.30 2.74 -10.44
N GLY A 777 -24.86 1.57 -10.73
CA GLY A 777 -26.10 1.37 -11.50
C GLY A 777 -27.18 0.62 -10.74
N PRO A 778 -28.12 -0.04 -11.44
CA PRO A 778 -29.32 -0.62 -10.84
C PRO A 778 -29.08 -1.95 -10.12
N GLY A 779 -27.87 -2.51 -10.11
CA GLY A 779 -27.55 -3.78 -9.43
C GLY A 779 -28.31 -5.01 -9.95
N GLN A 780 -28.42 -6.05 -9.11
CA GLN A 780 -29.15 -7.29 -9.39
C GLN A 780 -30.14 -7.60 -8.26
N LYS A 781 -31.31 -8.09 -8.63
CA LYS A 781 -32.32 -8.67 -7.74
C LYS A 781 -31.68 -9.86 -7.06
N GLY A 782 -31.57 -9.76 -5.75
CA GLY A 782 -31.13 -10.85 -4.91
C GLY A 782 -32.32 -11.66 -4.45
N ARG A 783 -32.24 -12.15 -3.22
CA ARG A 783 -33.25 -13.04 -2.64
C ARG A 783 -34.52 -12.30 -2.22
N THR A 784 -35.68 -12.87 -2.55
CA THR A 784 -36.99 -12.41 -2.06
C THR A 784 -37.45 -13.22 -0.84
N LEU A 785 -38.06 -12.56 0.15
CA LEU A 785 -38.71 -13.15 1.31
C LEU A 785 -40.23 -13.15 1.07
N GLY A 786 -40.79 -14.32 0.73
CA GLY A 786 -42.25 -14.47 0.49
C GLY A 786 -42.71 -14.03 -0.91
N SER A 787 -44.01 -13.81 -1.06
CA SER A 787 -44.65 -13.36 -2.31
C SER A 787 -44.86 -11.84 -2.30
N GLY A 788 -44.17 -11.10 -3.16
CA GLY A 788 -44.30 -9.65 -3.29
C GLY A 788 -43.07 -9.00 -3.96
N ASN A 789 -43.23 -7.77 -4.47
CA ASN A 789 -42.19 -7.00 -5.14
C ASN A 789 -41.92 -5.64 -4.45
N ASP A 790 -42.03 -5.57 -3.12
CA ASP A 790 -41.64 -4.37 -2.36
C ASP A 790 -40.16 -4.38 -1.94
N ALA A 791 -39.61 -3.20 -1.66
CA ALA A 791 -38.21 -3.06 -1.28
C ALA A 791 -37.87 -3.73 0.05
N ASN A 792 -38.83 -3.89 0.97
CA ASN A 792 -38.59 -4.51 2.28
C ASN A 792 -38.55 -6.04 2.23
N SER A 793 -39.01 -6.64 1.13
CA SER A 793 -39.07 -8.09 0.96
C SER A 793 -37.91 -8.62 0.11
N VAL A 794 -37.13 -7.76 -0.54
CA VAL A 794 -36.09 -8.15 -1.49
C VAL A 794 -34.71 -7.70 -1.03
N TYR A 795 -33.81 -8.66 -0.89
CA TYR A 795 -32.38 -8.37 -0.80
C TYR A 795 -31.83 -8.02 -2.17
N TRP A 796 -30.94 -7.04 -2.23
CA TRP A 796 -30.29 -6.63 -3.47
C TRP A 796 -28.80 -6.92 -3.44
N MET A 797 -28.26 -7.21 -4.62
CA MET A 797 -26.82 -7.18 -4.88
C MET A 797 -26.53 -5.91 -5.67
N ASN A 798 -25.52 -5.14 -5.30
CA ASN A 798 -25.14 -3.97 -6.10
C ASN A 798 -24.27 -4.41 -7.30
N ASP A 799 -23.66 -3.47 -8.01
CA ASP A 799 -22.94 -3.73 -9.27
C ASP A 799 -21.41 -3.62 -9.16
N ILE A 800 -20.89 -2.99 -8.10
CA ILE A 800 -19.44 -2.87 -7.85
C ILE A 800 -19.02 -3.77 -6.68
N SER A 801 -18.07 -4.68 -6.97
CA SER A 801 -17.40 -5.52 -5.99
C SER A 801 -16.60 -4.72 -4.97
N SER A 802 -16.72 -5.08 -3.69
CA SER A 802 -15.81 -4.58 -2.66
C SER A 802 -14.38 -5.05 -2.91
N HIS A 803 -13.42 -4.17 -2.63
CA HIS A 803 -11.99 -4.43 -2.78
C HIS A 803 -11.27 -4.62 -1.44
N THR A 804 -12.02 -4.82 -0.35
CA THR A 804 -11.44 -5.17 0.97
C THR A 804 -10.95 -6.63 1.01
N MET A 805 -11.45 -7.47 0.07
CA MET A 805 -11.22 -8.91 -0.02
C MET A 805 -11.73 -9.70 1.21
N ARG A 806 -12.54 -9.06 2.07
CA ARG A 806 -13.08 -9.65 3.30
C ARG A 806 -14.45 -10.27 3.03
N VAL A 807 -14.67 -11.45 3.60
CA VAL A 807 -15.98 -12.11 3.54
C VAL A 807 -16.94 -11.39 4.49
N ILE A 808 -18.02 -10.85 3.93
CA ILE A 808 -19.06 -10.17 4.69
C ILE A 808 -19.94 -11.21 5.38
N ARG A 809 -20.07 -11.11 6.71
CA ARG A 809 -20.84 -12.06 7.52
C ARG A 809 -22.20 -11.50 7.95
N LYS A 810 -23.13 -12.40 8.26
CA LYS A 810 -24.50 -12.06 8.71
C LYS A 810 -24.54 -11.26 9.99
N SER A 811 -23.63 -11.56 10.90
CA SER A 811 -23.53 -10.91 12.20
C SER A 811 -22.92 -9.50 12.13
N TRP A 812 -22.43 -9.07 10.95
CA TRP A 812 -21.80 -7.77 10.83
C TRP A 812 -22.83 -6.64 10.80
N LYS A 813 -22.39 -5.50 11.33
CA LYS A 813 -23.16 -4.26 11.31
C LYS A 813 -23.48 -3.88 9.87
N GLY A 814 -24.72 -3.44 9.62
CA GLY A 814 -25.21 -3.16 8.27
C GLY A 814 -25.82 -4.36 7.55
N VAL A 815 -25.63 -5.58 8.06
CA VAL A 815 -26.37 -6.77 7.62
C VAL A 815 -27.36 -7.22 8.69
N ALA A 816 -26.86 -7.46 9.91
CA ALA A 816 -27.67 -7.90 11.04
C ALA A 816 -28.76 -6.85 11.36
N GLY A 817 -30.00 -7.31 11.53
CA GLY A 817 -31.14 -6.47 11.91
C GLY A 817 -31.59 -5.44 10.86
N SER A 818 -30.96 -5.42 9.67
CA SER A 818 -31.35 -4.51 8.59
C SER A 818 -32.46 -5.13 7.75
N THR A 819 -33.43 -4.32 7.30
CA THR A 819 -34.46 -4.79 6.38
C THR A 819 -33.83 -5.18 5.04
N PRO A 820 -34.34 -6.21 4.33
CA PRO A 820 -33.77 -6.71 3.07
C PRO A 820 -33.35 -5.63 2.06
N GLY A 821 -34.20 -4.64 1.80
CA GLY A 821 -33.91 -3.56 0.85
C GLY A 821 -32.84 -2.56 1.28
N SER A 822 -32.55 -2.50 2.58
CA SER A 822 -31.55 -1.58 3.15
C SER A 822 -30.31 -2.28 3.71
N ALA A 823 -30.27 -3.62 3.68
CA ALA A 823 -29.15 -4.40 4.18
C ALA A 823 -27.96 -4.32 3.21
N MET A 824 -26.76 -4.25 3.78
CA MET A 824 -25.50 -4.38 3.04
C MET A 824 -25.48 -5.74 2.31
N PRO A 825 -25.17 -5.76 1.00
CA PRO A 825 -25.04 -7.01 0.26
C PRO A 825 -23.98 -7.94 0.86
N ALA A 826 -24.26 -9.24 0.90
CA ALA A 826 -23.36 -10.29 1.39
C ALA A 826 -23.52 -11.55 0.50
N ALA A 827 -22.61 -12.53 0.60
CA ALA A 827 -22.60 -13.70 -0.30
C ALA A 827 -23.98 -14.43 -0.42
N TYR A 828 -24.74 -14.51 0.67
CA TYR A 828 -26.06 -15.18 0.72
C TYR A 828 -27.26 -14.27 0.42
N THR A 829 -27.06 -12.99 0.10
CA THR A 829 -28.15 -12.10 -0.34
C THR A 829 -28.48 -12.27 -1.83
N ASN A 830 -27.70 -13.09 -2.55
CA ASN A 830 -27.88 -13.44 -3.97
C ASN A 830 -27.89 -14.97 -4.17
N LYS A 831 -27.10 -15.53 -5.10
CA LYS A 831 -27.07 -16.96 -5.49
C LYS A 831 -26.97 -17.93 -4.32
N CYS A 832 -26.09 -17.67 -3.34
CA CYS A 832 -25.92 -18.57 -2.20
C CYS A 832 -27.17 -18.62 -1.31
N GLY A 833 -28.05 -17.60 -1.37
CA GLY A 833 -29.30 -17.55 -0.63
C GLY A 833 -30.29 -18.68 -1.00
N ALA A 834 -30.14 -19.33 -2.15
CA ALA A 834 -30.98 -20.48 -2.54
C ALA A 834 -30.77 -21.69 -1.60
N CYS A 835 -29.52 -22.00 -1.27
CA CYS A 835 -29.15 -23.08 -0.35
C CYS A 835 -29.07 -22.61 1.11
N HIS A 836 -28.76 -21.33 1.34
CA HIS A 836 -28.59 -20.76 2.67
C HIS A 836 -29.81 -19.94 3.09
N ASN A 837 -30.72 -20.53 3.88
CA ASN A 837 -31.91 -19.83 4.33
C ASN A 837 -31.57 -18.65 5.28
N VAL A 838 -31.68 -17.42 4.77
CA VAL A 838 -31.35 -16.19 5.51
C VAL A 838 -32.29 -15.93 6.68
N SER A 839 -33.53 -16.44 6.67
CA SER A 839 -34.48 -16.26 7.79
C SER A 839 -34.31 -17.27 8.92
N THR A 840 -33.58 -18.38 8.71
CA THR A 840 -33.40 -19.45 9.71
C THR A 840 -31.95 -19.67 10.14
N LEU A 841 -30.99 -19.02 9.50
CA LEU A 841 -29.57 -19.13 9.86
C LEU A 841 -29.27 -18.31 11.11
N LYS A 842 -29.08 -19.00 12.25
CA LYS A 842 -28.75 -18.42 13.56
C LYS A 842 -27.58 -17.44 13.46
N SER A 843 -27.69 -16.32 14.16
CA SER A 843 -26.56 -15.42 14.41
C SER A 843 -25.48 -16.18 15.18
N ALA A 844 -24.41 -16.60 14.52
CA ALA A 844 -23.23 -17.03 15.25
C ALA A 844 -22.70 -15.81 16.03
N THR A 845 -22.45 -16.01 17.33
CA THR A 845 -21.74 -15.05 18.17
C THR A 845 -20.49 -14.59 17.42
N PRO A 846 -20.21 -13.27 17.34
CA PRO A 846 -19.07 -12.78 16.60
C PRO A 846 -17.79 -13.37 17.21
N THR A 847 -17.22 -14.37 16.54
CA THR A 847 -15.80 -14.70 16.75
C THR A 847 -15.01 -13.59 16.08
N THR A 848 -14.00 -13.12 16.81
CA THR A 848 -13.18 -11.92 16.56
C THR A 848 -12.67 -11.81 15.11
N PRO A 849 -12.38 -10.56 14.64
CA PRO A 849 -12.16 -10.20 13.24
C PRO A 849 -11.17 -11.04 12.44
#